data_AF-A0A7C4G893-F1
#
_entry.id   AF-A0A7C4G893-F1
#
_cell.length_a   1.000
_cell.length_b   1.000
_cell.length_c   1.000
_cell.angle_alpha   90.00
_cell.angle_beta   90.00
_cell.angle_gamma   90.00
#
_symmetry.space_group_name_H-M   'P 1'
#
loop_
_entity.id
_entity.type
_entity.pdbx_description
1 polymer ?
#
loop_
_entity_poly.entity_id
_entity_poly.type
_entity_poly.pdbx_seq_one_letter_code
_entity_poly.pdbx_strand_id
1 'polypeptide(L)'
;RVANPLAEYPNRDWERLYRDIFRHDRTFTFLCAPNDTHNCLLRAFVKNNVLVRIEPTYGYGKATDLSGRRASPRWDPRCCQKGLVLGRRLYGDRRVKGAFVRRGFKEWVERGFPRDPVTGRAPAELMRRGWDSFVRVPYEEAYALHARALENIARTYSGPQGARYLLAQGYDPAMVEAAGGSGVRTIKVRGGMAKLGVTRIVGTYRFGNMLALLDAHVRGVGPDQALGAGFWDSYSWHTDLPPGHPMVHGDQTSDWELFAAEHAGLVLVWGMNWITTKMPDSHWLTEARLKGTRVVVITVEYSATANKGDEVIVIRPGTDPAFALGLAQVIIRERLYDAAFVKRYTDLPRLVRLDTLEPLLARDVFPGHREAPLGNWTRVLARGESAPPAPAQDGMLIPEALRDEFVDFVVWDTRTGRPAPVSRDQVGEHFDRTGLDPALEGTFEVRLADGRPVPARPVFDLTRQYLDETMTPETVSKITWAPTEAIVGLAREIARHGGRTLFAMGMGPNQFFNNDLKDRAIFLVAALTGSIGRMGGNVGSYAGNYRTSLLSGVPRFAAEDPFNIQLGAAGPVAVRSTMRYESLHYYAAGEVIHRAGDKQFTAGAHVPTPTKAIWLTNSNSQIANTKYHYDVVFNTLPRQECLAINEWWWSGSCEYADIVYGVDSWMGLKYPDMTASNTNPFVQVFPRTPLRRNFPTVSDLDTYAGVAAALARLTGDGRFDDYWKFVRDNRVDVYLQRIIDGSAPLRGYNIADLEARAADGVPALMNTRTYPRTFSWEQVHESKPWYTKTGRLEFYRGEREFIEAGENMVVYREPVDSTFYDPNVIVARPHPALRPVAPE
;
A
#
# COMPACT_ATOMS: atom_id res chain seq x y z
N ARG A 1 -41.13 -63.36 20.55
CA ARG A 1 -40.96 -62.43 19.40
C ARG A 1 -40.23 -61.19 19.92
N VAL A 2 -39.07 -60.85 19.37
CA VAL A 2 -38.44 -59.56 19.66
C VAL A 2 -39.28 -58.49 18.97
N ALA A 3 -39.78 -57.50 19.72
CA ALA A 3 -40.56 -56.40 19.16
C ALA A 3 -39.72 -55.65 18.12
N ASN A 4 -40.34 -55.17 17.04
CA ASN A 4 -39.64 -54.48 15.96
C ASN A 4 -38.92 -53.24 16.55
N PRO A 5 -37.58 -53.21 16.59
CA PRO A 5 -36.81 -52.11 17.18
C PRO A 5 -36.91 -50.81 16.38
N LEU A 6 -37.58 -50.83 15.22
CA LEU A 6 -37.92 -49.67 14.40
C LEU A 6 -39.39 -49.21 14.56
N ALA A 7 -40.20 -49.91 15.37
CA ALA A 7 -41.60 -49.54 15.60
C ALA A 7 -41.77 -48.40 16.62
N GLU A 8 -40.77 -48.17 17.47
CA GLU A 8 -40.73 -47.04 18.41
C GLU A 8 -39.43 -46.25 18.18
N TYR A 9 -39.54 -44.92 18.17
CA TYR A 9 -38.37 -44.06 18.08
C TYR A 9 -37.64 -44.12 19.43
N PRO A 10 -36.32 -44.42 19.48
CA PRO A 10 -35.61 -44.63 20.76
C PRO A 10 -35.60 -43.36 21.61
N ASN A 11 -35.43 -43.50 22.93
CA ASN A 11 -35.24 -42.37 23.86
C ASN A 11 -34.15 -41.43 23.31
N ARG A 12 -34.50 -40.15 23.09
CA ARG A 12 -33.64 -39.11 22.50
C ARG A 12 -33.06 -38.15 23.54
N ASP A 13 -33.26 -38.39 24.83
CA ASP A 13 -32.77 -37.49 25.89
C ASP A 13 -31.24 -37.37 25.89
N TRP A 14 -30.52 -38.42 25.45
CA TRP A 14 -29.07 -38.36 25.25
C TRP A 14 -28.66 -37.30 24.22
N GLU A 15 -29.51 -36.97 23.25
CA GLU A 15 -29.25 -35.91 22.26
C GLU A 15 -29.27 -34.52 22.90
N ARG A 16 -29.90 -34.35 24.07
CA ARG A 16 -29.86 -33.09 24.84
C ARG A 16 -28.42 -32.66 25.11
N LEU A 17 -27.51 -33.61 25.36
CA LEU A 17 -26.08 -33.32 25.55
C LEU A 17 -25.49 -32.57 24.33
N TYR A 18 -25.75 -33.06 23.12
CA TYR A 18 -25.27 -32.44 21.88
C TYR A 18 -25.94 -31.10 21.60
N ARG A 19 -27.26 -30.99 21.85
CA ARG A 19 -27.98 -29.70 21.74
C ARG A 19 -27.44 -28.67 22.72
N ASP A 20 -27.10 -29.07 23.94
CA ASP A 20 -26.55 -28.20 24.98
C ASP A 20 -25.11 -27.73 24.67
N ILE A 21 -24.32 -28.52 23.94
CA ILE A 21 -23.01 -28.09 23.40
C ILE A 21 -23.21 -26.94 22.39
N PHE A 22 -24.23 -27.02 21.53
CA PHE A 22 -24.51 -25.99 20.52
C PHE A 22 -25.31 -24.78 21.06
N ARG A 23 -25.89 -24.91 22.25
CA ARG A 23 -26.65 -23.84 22.94
C ARG A 23 -25.76 -22.65 23.29
N HIS A 24 -26.32 -21.45 23.19
CA HIS A 24 -25.70 -20.19 23.58
C HIS A 24 -26.75 -19.29 24.26
N ASP A 25 -26.30 -18.29 25.02
CA ASP A 25 -27.16 -17.35 25.75
C ASP A 25 -27.44 -16.11 24.91
N ARG A 26 -26.46 -15.65 24.13
CA ARG A 26 -26.56 -14.48 23.26
C ARG A 26 -25.56 -14.54 22.11
N THR A 27 -25.78 -13.69 21.12
CA THR A 27 -24.83 -13.46 20.02
C THR A 27 -24.50 -11.99 19.86
N PHE A 28 -23.36 -11.70 19.25
CA PHE A 28 -23.04 -10.36 18.77
C PHE A 28 -22.16 -10.44 17.53
N THR A 29 -22.17 -9.40 16.70
CA THR A 29 -21.29 -9.32 15.53
C THR A 29 -20.00 -8.58 15.89
N PHE A 30 -18.88 -9.02 15.31
CA PHE A 30 -17.61 -8.31 15.34
C PHE A 30 -16.93 -8.41 13.97
N LEU A 31 -15.97 -7.54 13.71
CA LEU A 31 -15.21 -7.57 12.47
C LEU A 31 -13.82 -8.19 12.70
N CYS A 32 -13.54 -9.29 12.00
CA CYS A 32 -12.21 -9.90 11.94
C CYS A 32 -11.40 -9.23 10.84
N ALA A 33 -10.41 -8.42 11.22
CA ALA A 33 -9.60 -7.65 10.28
C ALA A 33 -8.09 -7.68 10.61
N PRO A 34 -7.43 -8.87 10.57
CA PRO A 34 -5.98 -8.91 10.39
C PRO A 34 -5.61 -8.35 9.01
N ASN A 35 -4.31 -8.26 8.70
CA ASN A 35 -3.86 -7.94 7.35
C ASN A 35 -4.05 -9.12 6.37
N ASP A 36 -5.29 -9.59 6.20
CA ASP A 36 -5.65 -10.71 5.34
C ASP A 36 -6.37 -10.27 4.05
N THR A 37 -6.70 -8.99 3.90
CA THR A 37 -7.51 -8.39 2.83
C THR A 37 -8.98 -8.81 2.82
N HIS A 38 -9.45 -9.64 3.74
CA HIS A 38 -10.82 -10.14 3.70
C HIS A 38 -11.76 -9.24 4.45
N ASN A 39 -11.36 -8.86 5.67
CA ASN A 39 -12.18 -8.14 6.65
C ASN A 39 -13.56 -8.80 6.76
N CYS A 40 -13.72 -9.86 7.55
CA CYS A 40 -14.99 -10.59 7.61
C CYS A 40 -15.81 -10.18 8.84
N LEU A 41 -17.06 -9.77 8.65
CA LEU A 41 -18.07 -9.66 9.70
C LEU A 41 -18.42 -11.09 10.13
N LEU A 42 -18.25 -11.36 11.40
CA LEU A 42 -18.46 -12.67 12.01
C LEU A 42 -19.39 -12.53 13.21
N ARG A 43 -20.21 -13.55 13.44
CA ARG A 43 -21.10 -13.65 14.59
C ARG A 43 -20.43 -14.50 15.67
N ALA A 44 -20.22 -13.92 16.84
CA ALA A 44 -19.78 -14.61 18.04
C ALA A 44 -20.97 -15.11 18.85
N PHE A 45 -20.85 -16.31 19.39
CA PHE A 45 -21.85 -16.96 20.23
C PHE A 45 -21.28 -17.08 21.64
N VAL A 46 -22.06 -16.66 22.64
CA VAL A 46 -21.61 -16.52 24.02
C VAL A 46 -22.47 -17.39 24.92
N LYS A 47 -21.82 -18.17 25.81
CA LYS A 47 -22.45 -18.96 26.86
C LYS A 47 -21.70 -18.71 28.16
N ASN A 48 -22.39 -18.43 29.26
CA ASN A 48 -21.80 -18.04 30.56
C ASN A 48 -20.81 -16.87 30.43
N ASN A 49 -21.11 -15.90 29.57
CA ASN A 49 -20.24 -14.77 29.22
C ASN A 49 -18.86 -15.17 28.64
N VAL A 50 -18.71 -16.40 28.14
CA VAL A 50 -17.55 -16.90 27.42
C VAL A 50 -17.92 -17.14 25.96
N LEU A 51 -17.06 -16.72 25.03
CA LEU A 51 -17.24 -17.00 23.61
C LEU A 51 -16.99 -18.50 23.36
N VAL A 52 -18.00 -19.18 22.84
CA VAL A 52 -17.98 -20.63 22.60
C VAL A 52 -17.89 -21.00 21.12
N ARG A 53 -18.36 -20.12 20.22
CA ARG A 53 -18.36 -20.37 18.77
C ARG A 53 -18.33 -19.07 17.97
N ILE A 54 -17.79 -19.12 16.75
CA ILE A 54 -17.80 -18.03 15.77
C ILE A 54 -18.34 -18.62 14.45
N GLU A 55 -19.21 -17.88 13.78
CA GLU A 55 -19.73 -18.20 12.44
C GLU A 55 -19.74 -16.98 11.52
N PRO A 56 -19.87 -17.17 10.20
CA PRO A 56 -20.20 -16.10 9.27
C PRO A 56 -21.53 -15.42 9.59
N THR A 57 -21.70 -14.16 9.18
CA THR A 57 -22.97 -13.44 9.40
C THR A 57 -24.05 -13.75 8.37
N TYR A 58 -23.67 -14.19 7.17
CA TYR A 58 -24.55 -14.38 5.99
C TYR A 58 -25.30 -13.08 5.60
N GLY A 59 -24.65 -11.93 5.76
CA GLY A 59 -25.23 -10.62 5.48
C GLY A 59 -24.62 -9.89 4.29
N TYR A 60 -23.58 -10.42 3.64
CA TYR A 60 -22.87 -9.70 2.58
C TYR A 60 -23.74 -9.51 1.33
N GLY A 61 -24.59 -10.47 0.98
CA GLY A 61 -25.56 -10.35 -0.11
C GLY A 61 -26.63 -9.27 0.07
N LYS A 62 -26.76 -8.73 1.29
CA LYS A 62 -27.73 -7.67 1.61
C LYS A 62 -27.15 -6.27 1.47
N ALA A 63 -25.84 -6.14 1.29
CA ALA A 63 -25.17 -4.85 1.21
C ALA A 63 -25.66 -4.05 0.00
N THR A 64 -25.87 -2.76 0.20
CA THR A 64 -26.23 -1.81 -0.84
C THR A 64 -25.35 -0.57 -0.82
N ASP A 65 -25.26 0.14 -1.95
CA ASP A 65 -24.73 1.50 -2.02
C ASP A 65 -25.87 2.55 -1.85
N LEU A 66 -25.53 3.83 -1.82
CA LEU A 66 -26.53 4.92 -1.72
C LEU A 66 -27.38 5.08 -2.99
N SER A 67 -26.97 4.52 -4.12
CA SER A 67 -27.73 4.51 -5.37
C SER A 67 -28.67 3.31 -5.51
N GLY A 68 -28.70 2.42 -4.50
CA GLY A 68 -29.53 1.23 -4.47
C GLY A 68 -28.94 0.02 -5.19
N ARG A 69 -27.68 0.06 -5.65
CA ARG A 69 -27.01 -1.15 -6.17
C ARG A 69 -26.86 -2.15 -5.04
N ARG A 70 -27.07 -3.44 -5.37
CA ARG A 70 -27.04 -4.54 -4.40
C ARG A 70 -25.89 -5.48 -4.70
N ALA A 71 -25.23 -5.94 -3.63
CA ALA A 71 -24.19 -6.95 -3.73
C ALA A 71 -24.74 -8.31 -4.18
N SER A 72 -23.91 -9.14 -4.81
CA SER A 72 -24.29 -10.52 -5.16
C SER A 72 -24.53 -11.35 -3.89
N PRO A 73 -25.58 -12.18 -3.81
CA PRO A 73 -25.77 -13.09 -2.67
C PRO A 73 -24.64 -14.10 -2.51
N ARG A 74 -23.88 -14.37 -3.59
CA ARG A 74 -22.72 -15.28 -3.58
C ARG A 74 -21.51 -14.76 -2.81
N TRP A 75 -21.54 -13.51 -2.34
CA TRP A 75 -20.53 -13.05 -1.39
C TRP A 75 -20.59 -13.81 -0.06
N ASP A 76 -21.76 -14.33 0.32
CA ASP A 76 -21.89 -15.16 1.52
C ASP A 76 -21.33 -16.58 1.26
N PRO A 77 -20.68 -17.22 2.26
CA PRO A 77 -20.54 -16.79 3.66
C PRO A 77 -19.35 -15.86 3.95
N ARG A 78 -18.39 -15.72 3.03
CA ARG A 78 -17.00 -15.32 3.36
C ARG A 78 -16.46 -16.17 4.53
N CYS A 79 -15.60 -15.60 5.36
CA CYS A 79 -14.86 -16.24 6.47
C CYS A 79 -13.70 -17.16 6.03
N CYS A 80 -12.78 -17.37 6.96
CA CYS A 80 -11.68 -18.32 6.82
C CYS A 80 -11.48 -19.11 8.13
N GLN A 81 -10.74 -20.21 8.07
CA GLN A 81 -10.41 -21.07 9.20
C GLN A 81 -9.77 -20.29 10.37
N LYS A 82 -9.01 -19.22 10.09
CA LYS A 82 -8.38 -18.39 11.12
C LYS A 82 -9.41 -17.57 11.89
N GLY A 83 -10.39 -16.98 11.19
CA GLY A 83 -11.49 -16.24 11.80
C GLY A 83 -12.35 -17.11 12.72
N LEU A 84 -12.63 -18.35 12.29
CA LEU A 84 -13.47 -19.29 13.04
C LEU A 84 -12.84 -19.75 14.38
N VAL A 85 -11.51 -19.73 14.48
CA VAL A 85 -10.80 -20.18 15.69
C VAL A 85 -10.23 -19.03 16.54
N LEU A 86 -10.59 -17.78 16.25
CA LEU A 86 -10.08 -16.61 16.98
C LEU A 86 -10.37 -16.65 18.49
N GLY A 87 -11.46 -17.31 18.90
CA GLY A 87 -11.76 -17.55 20.32
C GLY A 87 -10.59 -18.21 21.07
N ARG A 88 -9.86 -19.13 20.43
CA ARG A 88 -8.68 -19.77 21.03
C ARG A 88 -7.53 -18.80 21.30
N ARG A 89 -7.36 -17.78 20.44
CA ARG A 89 -6.34 -16.73 20.63
C ARG A 89 -6.74 -15.75 21.73
N LEU A 90 -8.02 -15.40 21.81
CA LEU A 90 -8.54 -14.50 22.84
C LEU A 90 -8.29 -15.03 24.26
N TYR A 91 -8.49 -16.32 24.45
CA TYR A 91 -8.30 -17.00 25.75
C TYR A 91 -6.94 -17.69 25.89
N GLY A 92 -6.04 -17.52 24.90
CA GLY A 92 -4.74 -18.16 24.88
C GLY A 92 -3.78 -17.63 25.96
N ASP A 93 -2.74 -18.41 26.21
CA ASP A 93 -1.62 -18.10 27.10
C ASP A 93 -0.88 -16.80 26.72
N ARG A 94 -0.74 -16.55 25.41
CA ARG A 94 -0.10 -15.36 24.83
C ARG A 94 -0.98 -14.11 24.78
N ARG A 95 -2.19 -14.11 25.33
CA ARG A 95 -3.01 -12.89 25.42
C ARG A 95 -2.28 -11.85 26.30
N VAL A 96 -2.13 -10.61 25.83
CA VAL A 96 -1.60 -9.51 26.65
C VAL A 96 -2.70 -9.00 27.59
N LYS A 97 -2.48 -9.07 28.91
CA LYS A 97 -3.53 -8.91 29.94
C LYS A 97 -3.40 -7.62 30.78
N GLY A 98 -2.61 -6.65 30.34
CA GLY A 98 -2.35 -5.41 31.06
C GLY A 98 -1.21 -4.61 30.42
N ALA A 99 -0.72 -3.58 31.11
CA ALA A 99 0.51 -2.89 30.73
C ALA A 99 1.74 -3.56 31.37
N PHE A 100 2.79 -3.71 30.58
CA PHE A 100 4.06 -4.29 31.01
C PHE A 100 5.21 -3.36 30.62
N VAL A 101 6.17 -3.17 31.52
CA VAL A 101 7.34 -2.34 31.30
C VAL A 101 8.59 -3.17 31.56
N ARG A 102 9.57 -3.11 30.65
CA ARG A 102 10.86 -3.78 30.81
C ARG A 102 11.61 -3.20 32.01
N ARG A 103 12.16 -4.06 32.87
CA ARG A 103 12.77 -3.65 34.14
C ARG A 103 13.86 -2.58 33.96
N GLY A 104 14.83 -2.81 33.06
CA GLY A 104 15.92 -1.85 32.84
C GLY A 104 15.43 -0.49 32.32
N PHE A 105 14.41 -0.47 31.45
CA PHE A 105 13.81 0.78 30.99
C PHE A 105 13.14 1.54 32.14
N LYS A 106 12.35 0.85 32.98
CA LYS A 106 11.70 1.46 34.14
C LYS A 106 12.75 2.10 35.07
N GLU A 107 13.82 1.36 35.38
CA GLU A 107 14.92 1.86 36.21
C GLU A 107 15.61 3.08 35.57
N TRP A 108 15.85 3.07 34.26
CA TRP A 108 16.44 4.20 33.55
C TRP A 108 15.60 5.48 33.68
N VAL A 109 14.26 5.37 33.54
CA VAL A 109 13.34 6.49 33.72
C VAL A 109 13.31 6.96 35.19
N GLU A 110 13.30 6.04 36.15
CA GLU A 110 13.25 6.35 37.58
C GLU A 110 14.54 7.01 38.10
N ARG A 111 15.69 6.65 37.53
CA ARG A 111 17.00 7.26 37.82
C ARG A 111 17.20 8.62 37.15
N GLY A 112 16.18 9.17 36.50
CA GLY A 112 16.24 10.48 35.86
C GLY A 112 17.00 10.49 34.54
N PHE A 113 16.96 9.39 33.78
CA PHE A 113 17.59 9.26 32.46
C PHE A 113 19.11 9.47 32.50
N PRO A 114 19.88 8.69 33.29
CA PRO A 114 21.35 8.77 33.24
C PRO A 114 21.83 8.51 31.81
N ARG A 115 22.86 9.25 31.39
CA ARG A 115 23.42 9.23 30.04
C ARG A 115 24.92 9.47 30.07
N ASP A 116 25.62 8.97 29.07
CA ASP A 116 27.00 9.33 28.82
C ASP A 116 27.09 10.82 28.41
N PRO A 117 27.94 11.64 29.06
CA PRO A 117 27.96 13.09 28.84
C PRO A 117 28.56 13.48 27.48
N VAL A 118 29.30 12.59 26.82
CA VAL A 118 29.99 12.84 25.54
C VAL A 118 29.09 12.43 24.38
N THR A 119 28.53 11.23 24.44
CA THR A 119 27.76 10.60 23.37
C THR A 119 26.25 10.77 23.54
N GLY A 120 25.77 11.06 24.75
CA GLY A 120 24.35 11.14 25.08
C GLY A 120 23.64 9.78 25.19
N ARG A 121 24.38 8.66 25.06
CA ARG A 121 23.83 7.30 25.07
C ARG A 121 23.31 6.92 26.45
N ALA A 122 22.20 6.18 26.48
CA ALA A 122 21.74 5.52 27.68
C ALA A 122 22.69 4.36 28.10
N PRO A 123 22.80 4.05 29.40
CA PRO A 123 23.65 2.96 29.88
C PRO A 123 23.23 1.60 29.31
N ALA A 124 24.19 0.86 28.76
CA ALA A 124 23.92 -0.40 28.05
C ALA A 124 23.31 -1.48 28.96
N GLU A 125 23.69 -1.49 30.24
CA GLU A 125 23.17 -2.41 31.25
C GLU A 125 21.67 -2.21 31.52
N LEU A 126 21.12 -1.02 31.24
CA LEU A 126 19.69 -0.70 31.37
C LEU A 126 18.92 -0.86 30.06
N MET A 127 19.58 -1.19 28.95
CA MET A 127 18.99 -1.27 27.60
C MET A 127 19.01 -2.69 27.00
N ARG A 128 18.98 -3.72 27.85
CA ARG A 128 19.07 -5.14 27.46
C ARG A 128 17.73 -5.74 27.00
N ARG A 129 17.18 -5.23 25.89
CA ARG A 129 15.99 -5.79 25.22
C ARG A 129 16.20 -7.28 24.86
N GLY A 130 15.17 -8.10 25.00
CA GLY A 130 15.23 -9.56 24.79
C GLY A 130 15.84 -10.37 25.95
N TRP A 131 16.44 -9.72 26.96
CA TRP A 131 17.05 -10.39 28.13
C TRP A 131 16.40 -10.01 29.46
N ASP A 132 15.97 -8.75 29.58
CA ASP A 132 15.34 -8.25 30.79
C ASP A 132 13.93 -8.82 31.02
N SER A 133 13.58 -9.01 32.29
CA SER A 133 12.20 -9.32 32.68
C SER A 133 11.26 -8.11 32.49
N PHE A 134 9.99 -8.39 32.23
CA PHE A 134 8.91 -7.40 32.29
C PHE A 134 8.27 -7.33 33.67
N VAL A 135 7.89 -6.11 34.08
CA VAL A 135 7.10 -5.85 35.29
C VAL A 135 5.72 -5.38 34.84
N ARG A 136 4.66 -5.97 35.40
CA ARG A 136 3.30 -5.50 35.18
C ARG A 136 3.04 -4.25 36.01
N VAL A 137 2.50 -3.20 35.40
CA VAL A 137 2.19 -1.92 36.05
C VAL A 137 0.76 -1.47 35.72
N PRO A 138 0.17 -0.55 36.50
CA PRO A 138 -1.05 0.15 36.09
C PRO A 138 -0.84 0.93 34.78
N TYR A 139 -1.88 1.07 33.96
CA TYR A 139 -1.79 1.81 32.70
C TYR A 139 -1.36 3.26 32.91
N GLU A 140 -1.86 3.94 33.94
CA GLU A 140 -1.47 5.33 34.25
C GLU A 140 0.02 5.48 34.55
N GLU A 141 0.64 4.48 35.21
CA GLU A 141 2.08 4.47 35.43
C GLU A 141 2.83 4.28 34.11
N ALA A 142 2.40 3.33 33.27
CA ALA A 142 3.00 3.13 31.95
C ALA A 142 2.88 4.38 31.06
N TYR A 143 1.74 5.07 31.08
CA TYR A 143 1.55 6.33 30.35
C TYR A 143 2.51 7.42 30.83
N ALA A 144 2.67 7.56 32.15
CA ALA A 144 3.58 8.53 32.74
C ALA A 144 5.05 8.23 32.39
N LEU A 145 5.48 6.97 32.49
CA LEU A 145 6.83 6.55 32.10
C LEU A 145 7.08 6.81 30.61
N HIS A 146 6.12 6.50 29.75
CA HIS A 146 6.23 6.75 28.32
C HIS A 146 6.32 8.24 27.98
N ALA A 147 5.43 9.07 28.55
CA ALA A 147 5.45 10.51 28.33
C ALA A 147 6.76 11.16 28.79
N ARG A 148 7.28 10.76 29.96
CA ARG A 148 8.59 11.22 30.46
C ARG A 148 9.73 10.83 29.52
N ALA A 149 9.71 9.61 28.98
CA ALA A 149 10.74 9.17 28.02
C ALA A 149 10.67 9.94 26.70
N LEU A 150 9.47 10.17 26.15
CA LEU A 150 9.31 10.95 24.92
C LEU A 150 9.76 12.42 25.10
N GLU A 151 9.39 13.06 26.22
CA GLU A 151 9.83 14.41 26.56
C GLU A 151 11.36 14.48 26.71
N ASN A 152 11.96 13.53 27.44
CA ASN A 152 13.39 13.49 27.67
C ASN A 152 14.18 13.28 26.37
N ILE A 153 13.74 12.37 25.50
CA ILE A 153 14.34 12.12 24.19
C ILE A 153 14.22 13.36 23.30
N ALA A 154 13.02 13.96 23.23
CA ALA A 154 12.80 15.18 22.46
C ALA A 154 13.72 16.32 22.93
N ARG A 155 13.88 16.51 24.24
CA ARG A 155 14.77 17.52 24.81
C ARG A 155 16.25 17.23 24.56
N THR A 156 16.67 15.99 24.79
CA THR A 156 18.08 15.56 24.66
C THR A 156 18.61 15.75 23.25
N TYR A 157 17.79 15.44 22.25
CA TYR A 157 18.18 15.47 20.84
C TYR A 157 17.76 16.75 20.09
N SER A 158 17.35 17.79 20.81
CA SER A 158 17.07 19.11 20.24
C SER A 158 18.29 20.04 20.25
N GLY A 159 18.34 20.94 19.27
CA GLY A 159 19.34 22.00 19.18
C GLY A 159 20.77 21.52 18.94
N PRO A 160 21.77 22.42 19.08
CA PRO A 160 23.18 22.11 18.76
C PRO A 160 23.77 20.98 19.60
N GLN A 161 23.38 20.85 20.87
CA GLN A 161 23.85 19.76 21.72
C GLN A 161 23.29 18.41 21.26
N GLY A 162 21.99 18.35 20.91
CA GLY A 162 21.39 17.15 20.35
C GLY A 162 22.06 16.69 19.06
N ALA A 163 22.38 17.64 18.17
CA ALA A 163 23.14 17.35 16.96
C ALA A 163 24.53 16.76 17.27
N ARG A 164 25.26 17.32 18.25
CA ARG A 164 26.54 16.75 18.70
C ARG A 164 26.40 15.33 19.21
N TYR A 165 25.37 15.03 20.00
CA TYR A 165 25.12 13.66 20.47
C TYR A 165 24.82 12.70 19.32
N LEU A 166 23.98 13.09 18.36
CA LEU A 166 23.67 12.23 17.22
C LEU A 166 24.92 11.95 16.38
N LEU A 167 25.76 12.95 16.11
CA LEU A 167 27.02 12.76 15.40
C LEU A 167 28.01 11.87 16.18
N ALA A 168 28.14 12.08 17.50
CA ALA A 168 28.98 11.24 18.37
C ALA A 168 28.50 9.78 18.44
N GLN A 169 27.22 9.53 18.12
CA GLN A 169 26.65 8.19 18.03
C GLN A 169 26.76 7.56 16.63
N GLY A 170 27.41 8.24 15.67
CA GLY A 170 27.66 7.73 14.32
C GLY A 170 26.48 7.87 13.35
N TYR A 171 25.57 8.83 13.57
CA TYR A 171 24.59 9.18 12.55
C TYR A 171 25.21 10.01 11.44
N ASP A 172 24.74 9.79 10.21
CA ASP A 172 25.18 10.58 9.06
C ASP A 172 24.80 12.07 9.23
N PRO A 173 25.71 13.01 8.91
CA PRO A 173 25.42 14.45 8.98
C PRO A 173 24.14 14.86 8.26
N ALA A 174 23.82 14.27 7.11
CA ALA A 174 22.61 14.59 6.36
C ALA A 174 21.34 14.16 7.10
N MET A 175 21.37 13.07 7.88
CA MET A 175 20.24 12.67 8.72
C MET A 175 20.04 13.66 9.87
N VAL A 176 21.13 14.10 10.50
CA VAL A 176 21.10 15.07 11.61
C VAL A 176 20.58 16.42 11.13
N GLU A 177 21.02 16.87 9.95
CA GLU A 177 20.51 18.08 9.30
C GLU A 177 19.00 17.96 8.98
N ALA A 178 18.58 16.82 8.44
CA ALA A 178 17.17 16.56 8.11
C ALA A 178 16.23 16.62 9.32
N ALA A 179 16.75 16.47 10.55
CA ALA A 179 16.00 16.63 11.79
C ALA A 179 15.63 18.11 12.08
N GLY A 180 16.28 19.08 11.44
CA GLY A 180 15.97 20.50 11.59
C GLY A 180 16.15 21.03 13.02
N GLY A 181 17.05 20.40 13.80
CA GLY A 181 17.29 20.70 15.20
C GLY A 181 16.16 20.30 16.17
N SER A 182 15.15 19.56 15.69
CA SER A 182 14.05 19.04 16.52
C SER A 182 14.31 17.60 16.97
N GLY A 183 14.39 17.38 18.27
CA GLY A 183 14.52 16.04 18.84
C GLY A 183 13.25 15.19 18.65
N VAL A 184 12.08 15.80 18.42
CA VAL A 184 10.84 15.07 18.11
C VAL A 184 10.96 14.31 16.78
N ARG A 185 11.79 14.77 15.84
CA ARG A 185 12.09 14.02 14.61
C ARG A 185 12.75 12.66 14.87
N THR A 186 13.36 12.49 16.04
CA THR A 186 13.94 11.20 16.45
C THR A 186 12.92 10.18 16.97
N ILE A 187 11.66 10.59 17.12
CA ILE A 187 10.55 9.74 17.52
C ILE A 187 9.86 9.24 16.25
N LYS A 188 9.66 7.92 16.15
CA LYS A 188 9.05 7.25 15.01
C LYS A 188 7.75 6.57 15.41
N VAL A 189 6.68 6.85 14.68
CA VAL A 189 5.38 6.21 14.89
C VAL A 189 5.00 5.34 13.70
N ARG A 190 4.40 4.19 13.97
CA ARG A 190 3.92 3.30 12.90
C ARG A 190 2.78 2.41 13.37
N GLY A 191 1.66 2.49 12.66
CA GLY A 191 0.58 1.52 12.80
C GLY A 191 0.89 0.23 12.05
N GLY A 192 0.14 -0.84 12.31
CA GLY A 192 -0.06 -1.89 11.31
C GLY A 192 -0.61 -1.29 10.01
N MET A 193 -0.91 -2.12 9.00
CA MET A 193 -1.47 -1.61 7.74
C MET A 193 -2.65 -0.67 8.00
N ALA A 194 -2.47 0.62 7.69
CA ALA A 194 -3.30 1.70 8.21
C ALA A 194 -4.78 1.58 7.84
N LYS A 195 -5.09 0.92 6.72
CA LYS A 195 -6.47 0.67 6.27
C LYS A 195 -7.24 -0.29 7.19
N LEU A 196 -6.60 -1.01 8.10
CA LEU A 196 -7.25 -1.98 9.01
C LEU A 196 -7.99 -1.36 10.22
N GLY A 197 -7.89 -0.04 10.41
CA GLY A 197 -8.61 0.68 11.45
C GLY A 197 -8.33 2.18 11.37
N VAL A 198 -9.28 2.94 10.84
CA VAL A 198 -9.10 4.37 10.49
C VAL A 198 -9.03 5.31 11.69
N THR A 199 -9.40 4.85 12.89
CA THR A 199 -9.12 5.58 14.13
C THR A 199 -8.11 4.82 14.99
N ARG A 200 -8.37 3.54 15.27
CA ARG A 200 -7.58 2.74 16.22
C ARG A 200 -6.10 2.62 15.85
N ILE A 201 -5.81 2.29 14.59
CA ILE A 201 -4.42 2.10 14.11
C ILE A 201 -3.87 3.44 13.64
N VAL A 202 -4.67 4.21 12.90
CA VAL A 202 -4.26 5.53 12.39
C VAL A 202 -4.03 6.54 13.51
N GLY A 203 -4.59 6.32 14.70
CA GLY A 203 -4.39 7.14 15.88
C GLY A 203 -2.93 7.32 16.28
N THR A 204 -2.05 6.36 15.97
CA THR A 204 -0.61 6.54 16.20
C THR A 204 -0.02 7.68 15.36
N TYR A 205 -0.53 7.92 14.14
CA TYR A 205 -0.12 9.04 13.30
C TYR A 205 -0.71 10.35 13.83
N ARG A 206 -1.96 10.33 14.31
CA ARG A 206 -2.52 11.47 15.06
C ARG A 206 -1.63 11.84 16.24
N PHE A 207 -1.19 10.86 17.03
CA PHE A 207 -0.25 11.07 18.11
C PHE A 207 1.08 11.65 17.61
N GLY A 208 1.64 11.13 16.52
CA GLY A 208 2.86 11.66 15.90
C GLY A 208 2.72 13.13 15.45
N ASN A 209 1.56 13.52 14.92
CA ASN A 209 1.27 14.91 14.54
C ASN A 209 1.16 15.83 15.77
N MET A 210 0.51 15.34 16.84
CA MET A 210 0.39 16.05 18.12
C MET A 210 1.73 16.41 18.74
N LEU A 211 2.79 15.61 18.50
CA LEU A 211 4.12 15.88 19.03
C LEU A 211 4.75 17.20 18.54
N ALA A 212 4.15 17.89 17.56
CA ALA A 212 4.50 19.29 17.28
C ALA A 212 4.26 20.22 18.49
N LEU A 213 3.30 19.92 19.37
CA LEU A 213 3.14 20.64 20.64
C LEU A 213 4.34 20.41 21.56
N LEU A 214 4.87 19.18 21.60
CA LEU A 214 6.04 18.84 22.41
C LEU A 214 7.29 19.54 21.86
N ASP A 215 7.44 19.57 20.55
CA ASP A 215 8.52 20.28 19.89
C ASP A 215 8.47 21.80 20.15
N ALA A 216 7.28 22.40 20.07
CA ALA A 216 7.07 23.81 20.43
C ALA A 216 7.44 24.09 21.90
N HIS A 217 7.06 23.21 22.82
CA HIS A 217 7.43 23.31 24.23
C HIS A 217 8.95 23.17 24.46
N VAL A 218 9.60 22.20 23.82
CA VAL A 218 11.02 21.92 24.01
C VAL A 218 11.92 22.98 23.37
N ARG A 219 11.59 23.43 22.15
CA ARG A 219 12.40 24.41 21.40
C ARG A 219 11.98 25.86 21.62
N GLY A 220 10.81 26.11 22.22
CA GLY A 220 10.26 27.46 22.39
C GLY A 220 9.85 28.13 21.08
N VAL A 221 9.40 27.35 20.10
CA VAL A 221 9.03 27.83 18.75
C VAL A 221 7.52 27.95 18.56
N GLY A 222 7.10 28.82 17.64
CA GLY A 222 5.68 29.00 17.29
C GLY A 222 5.11 27.87 16.41
N PRO A 223 3.78 27.87 16.19
CA PRO A 223 3.10 26.83 15.42
C PRO A 223 3.67 26.59 14.01
N ASP A 224 4.17 27.62 13.33
CA ASP A 224 4.67 27.53 11.95
C ASP A 224 6.05 26.88 11.84
N GLN A 225 6.79 26.80 12.94
CA GLN A 225 8.12 26.22 13.01
C GLN A 225 8.13 24.86 13.72
N ALA A 226 7.04 24.52 14.41
CA ALA A 226 6.89 23.29 15.17
C ALA A 226 6.83 22.05 14.27
N LEU A 227 7.57 21.00 14.64
CA LEU A 227 7.71 19.77 13.86
C LEU A 227 7.17 18.57 14.63
N GLY A 228 6.40 17.71 13.94
CA GLY A 228 5.89 16.45 14.49
C GLY A 228 6.88 15.31 14.35
N ALA A 229 6.46 14.10 14.77
CA ALA A 229 7.28 12.90 14.67
C ALA A 229 7.61 12.49 13.23
N GLY A 230 8.62 11.64 13.08
CA GLY A 230 8.76 10.82 11.87
C GLY A 230 7.70 9.72 11.88
N PHE A 231 7.19 9.35 10.72
CA PHE A 231 6.33 8.17 10.58
C PHE A 231 6.78 7.29 9.44
N TRP A 232 6.67 5.98 9.66
CA TRP A 232 7.19 5.00 8.74
C TRP A 232 6.13 4.47 7.80
N ASP A 233 6.57 4.22 6.57
CA ASP A 233 5.79 3.54 5.56
C ASP A 233 5.45 2.09 5.94
N SER A 234 4.51 1.53 5.20
CA SER A 234 4.13 0.13 5.33
C SER A 234 4.08 -0.57 3.98
N TYR A 235 3.63 0.12 2.94
CA TYR A 235 3.34 -0.50 1.66
C TYR A 235 4.61 -0.87 0.89
N SER A 236 5.59 0.03 0.79
CA SER A 236 6.86 -0.33 0.17
C SER A 236 7.70 -1.22 1.08
N TRP A 237 7.69 -1.01 2.41
CA TRP A 237 8.41 -1.85 3.38
C TRP A 237 8.04 -3.33 3.33
N HIS A 238 6.74 -3.62 3.22
CA HIS A 238 6.29 -4.99 3.06
C HIS A 238 6.62 -5.58 1.69
N THR A 239 7.26 -4.79 0.82
CA THR A 239 7.49 -5.08 -0.60
C THR A 239 6.18 -5.41 -1.33
N ASP A 240 5.09 -4.81 -0.80
CA ASP A 240 3.71 -4.93 -1.24
C ASP A 240 3.40 -3.94 -2.37
N LEU A 241 4.03 -2.75 -2.34
CA LEU A 241 3.96 -1.77 -3.42
C LEU A 241 4.58 -2.36 -4.69
N PRO A 242 3.84 -2.39 -5.82
CA PRO A 242 4.37 -2.80 -7.11
C PRO A 242 4.91 -1.55 -7.84
N PRO A 243 6.22 -1.27 -7.82
CA PRO A 243 6.76 0.02 -8.24
C PRO A 243 6.62 0.32 -9.73
N GLY A 244 6.43 -0.69 -10.59
CA GLY A 244 6.21 -0.44 -12.01
C GLY A 244 4.80 0.06 -12.34
N HIS A 245 3.82 -0.13 -11.44
CA HIS A 245 2.48 0.43 -11.60
C HIS A 245 2.50 1.98 -11.72
N PRO A 246 3.01 2.75 -10.74
CA PRO A 246 3.07 4.20 -10.86
C PRO A 246 3.96 4.66 -12.02
N MET A 247 4.98 3.87 -12.41
CA MET A 247 5.80 4.18 -13.59
C MET A 247 5.02 4.08 -14.90
N VAL A 248 4.08 3.14 -15.02
CA VAL A 248 3.27 2.96 -16.23
C VAL A 248 2.08 3.90 -16.26
N HIS A 249 1.35 4.07 -15.15
CA HIS A 249 0.04 4.71 -15.18
C HIS A 249 -0.12 5.90 -14.20
N GLY A 250 0.92 6.21 -13.43
CA GLY A 250 0.96 7.38 -12.53
C GLY A 250 0.09 7.28 -11.27
N ASP A 251 -0.56 6.14 -11.03
CA ASP A 251 -1.31 5.86 -9.80
C ASP A 251 -0.51 4.87 -8.94
N GLN A 252 -0.68 4.92 -7.61
CA GLN A 252 0.09 4.12 -6.66
C GLN A 252 0.07 2.63 -7.00
N THR A 253 -1.09 2.09 -7.36
CA THR A 253 -1.27 0.67 -7.73
C THR A 253 -2.58 0.52 -8.48
N SER A 254 -2.71 -0.48 -9.34
CA SER A 254 -3.98 -0.92 -9.92
C SER A 254 -4.48 -2.15 -9.15
N ASP A 255 -5.74 -2.09 -8.71
CA ASP A 255 -6.46 -3.23 -8.15
C ASP A 255 -7.95 -3.15 -8.55
N TRP A 256 -8.54 -4.34 -8.66
CA TRP A 256 -9.95 -4.58 -8.96
C TRP A 256 -10.47 -5.64 -7.97
N GLU A 257 -11.77 -5.75 -7.73
CA GLU A 257 -12.25 -6.81 -6.83
C GLU A 257 -12.17 -8.18 -7.48
N LEU A 258 -11.78 -9.19 -6.69
CA LEU A 258 -11.55 -10.55 -7.18
C LEU A 258 -12.77 -11.20 -7.85
N PHE A 259 -13.98 -10.71 -7.58
CA PHE A 259 -15.19 -11.15 -8.28
C PHE A 259 -15.24 -10.73 -9.75
N ALA A 260 -14.41 -9.79 -10.19
CA ALA A 260 -14.29 -9.41 -11.60
C ALA A 260 -13.91 -10.60 -12.51
N ALA A 261 -13.34 -11.67 -11.94
CA ALA A 261 -13.11 -12.95 -12.62
C ALA A 261 -14.35 -13.47 -13.36
N GLU A 262 -15.55 -13.22 -12.83
CA GLU A 262 -16.82 -13.62 -13.43
C GLU A 262 -17.13 -12.91 -14.77
N HIS A 263 -16.46 -11.79 -15.05
CA HIS A 263 -16.62 -11.01 -16.27
C HIS A 263 -15.52 -11.29 -17.31
N ALA A 264 -14.45 -11.98 -16.91
CA ALA A 264 -13.30 -12.26 -17.76
C ALA A 264 -13.53 -13.45 -18.69
N GLY A 265 -12.92 -13.39 -19.88
CA GLY A 265 -12.78 -14.55 -20.75
C GLY A 265 -11.59 -15.42 -20.33
N LEU A 266 -10.51 -14.77 -19.87
CA LEU A 266 -9.28 -15.40 -19.40
C LEU A 266 -8.82 -14.75 -18.10
N VAL A 267 -8.42 -15.58 -17.13
CA VAL A 267 -7.78 -15.14 -15.89
C VAL A 267 -6.39 -15.76 -15.82
N LEU A 268 -5.37 -14.90 -15.80
CA LEU A 268 -3.99 -15.28 -15.53
C LEU A 268 -3.73 -15.09 -14.04
N VAL A 269 -3.65 -16.19 -13.31
CA VAL A 269 -3.27 -16.18 -11.90
C VAL A 269 -1.75 -16.31 -11.83
N TRP A 270 -1.06 -15.21 -11.59
CA TRP A 270 0.38 -15.14 -11.80
C TRP A 270 1.11 -14.79 -10.50
N GLY A 271 1.81 -15.78 -9.95
CA GLY A 271 2.52 -15.65 -8.68
C GLY A 271 1.61 -15.41 -7.47
N MET A 272 0.31 -15.70 -7.63
CA MET A 272 -0.69 -15.62 -6.56
C MET A 272 -1.20 -17.01 -6.22
N ASN A 273 -1.05 -17.41 -4.95
CA ASN A 273 -1.72 -18.60 -4.44
C ASN A 273 -3.14 -18.25 -3.94
N TRP A 274 -4.03 -17.84 -4.86
CA TRP A 274 -5.39 -17.35 -4.60
C TRP A 274 -6.15 -18.23 -3.59
N ILE A 275 -6.11 -19.56 -3.74
CA ILE A 275 -6.85 -20.49 -2.87
C ILE A 275 -6.44 -20.38 -1.40
N THR A 276 -5.17 -20.08 -1.10
CA THR A 276 -4.67 -20.03 0.29
C THR A 276 -4.59 -18.61 0.84
N THR A 277 -4.35 -17.62 -0.02
CA THR A 277 -4.11 -16.23 0.39
C THR A 277 -5.35 -15.34 0.26
N LYS A 278 -6.36 -15.76 -0.52
CA LYS A 278 -7.63 -15.05 -0.74
C LYS A 278 -8.85 -15.91 -0.40
N MET A 279 -8.75 -16.74 0.64
CA MET A 279 -9.68 -17.86 0.93
C MET A 279 -11.19 -17.52 0.86
N PRO A 280 -11.68 -16.41 1.46
CA PRO A 280 -13.11 -16.08 1.42
C PRO A 280 -13.58 -15.65 0.03
N ASP A 281 -12.64 -15.26 -0.84
CA ASP A 281 -12.85 -14.77 -2.20
C ASP A 281 -12.42 -15.82 -3.25
N SER A 282 -11.92 -16.99 -2.84
CA SER A 282 -11.39 -18.02 -3.74
C SER A 282 -12.46 -18.69 -4.60
N HIS A 283 -13.70 -18.72 -4.11
CA HIS A 283 -14.81 -19.33 -4.83
C HIS A 283 -15.09 -18.60 -6.17
N TRP A 284 -14.87 -17.29 -6.25
CA TRP A 284 -15.04 -16.51 -7.48
C TRP A 284 -14.21 -17.04 -8.64
N LEU A 285 -12.96 -17.44 -8.39
CA LEU A 285 -12.10 -18.03 -9.41
C LEU A 285 -12.69 -19.36 -9.92
N THR A 286 -13.07 -20.24 -9.00
CA THR A 286 -13.58 -21.58 -9.34
C THR A 286 -14.97 -21.52 -9.99
N GLU A 287 -15.83 -20.59 -9.57
CA GLU A 287 -17.16 -20.40 -10.14
C GLU A 287 -17.08 -19.78 -11.53
N ALA A 288 -16.23 -18.77 -11.74
CA ALA A 288 -15.96 -18.22 -13.06
C ALA A 288 -15.47 -19.31 -14.03
N ARG A 289 -14.54 -20.16 -13.57
CA ARG A 289 -14.07 -21.31 -14.34
C ARG A 289 -15.18 -22.27 -14.76
N LEU A 290 -16.07 -22.63 -13.82
CA LEU A 290 -17.23 -23.49 -14.13
C LEU A 290 -18.20 -22.85 -15.12
N LYS A 291 -18.21 -21.52 -15.24
CA LYS A 291 -19.02 -20.76 -16.20
C LYS A 291 -18.34 -20.52 -17.55
N GLY A 292 -17.12 -21.03 -17.73
CA GLY A 292 -16.39 -20.96 -19.00
C GLY A 292 -15.26 -19.92 -19.05
N THR A 293 -14.94 -19.23 -17.95
CA THR A 293 -13.71 -18.43 -17.88
C THR A 293 -12.50 -19.37 -17.89
N ARG A 294 -11.58 -19.18 -18.83
CA ARG A 294 -10.32 -19.93 -18.86
C ARG A 294 -9.42 -19.46 -17.72
N VAL A 295 -8.81 -20.38 -16.99
CA VAL A 295 -7.85 -20.06 -15.91
C VAL A 295 -6.48 -20.65 -16.21
N VAL A 296 -5.47 -19.79 -16.33
CA VAL A 296 -4.06 -20.20 -16.47
C VAL A 296 -3.31 -19.76 -15.23
N VAL A 297 -2.55 -20.68 -14.62
CA VAL A 297 -1.77 -20.40 -13.41
C VAL A 297 -0.29 -20.35 -13.76
N ILE A 298 0.34 -19.20 -13.57
CA ILE A 298 1.78 -18.99 -13.78
C ILE A 298 2.45 -18.89 -12.40
N THR A 299 3.38 -19.79 -12.11
CA THR A 299 3.88 -20.01 -10.74
C THR A 299 5.28 -20.60 -10.77
N VAL A 300 5.97 -20.70 -9.64
CA VAL A 300 7.32 -21.31 -9.55
C VAL A 300 7.30 -22.73 -9.00
N GLU A 301 6.12 -23.19 -8.58
CA GLU A 301 5.84 -24.40 -7.85
C GLU A 301 4.39 -24.84 -8.09
N TYR A 302 4.09 -26.14 -7.95
CA TYR A 302 2.71 -26.62 -8.06
C TYR A 302 1.89 -26.25 -6.81
N SER A 303 1.40 -25.00 -6.77
CA SER A 303 0.68 -24.43 -5.63
C SER A 303 -0.74 -24.97 -5.48
N ALA A 304 -1.39 -24.71 -4.34
CA ALA A 304 -2.80 -25.06 -4.12
C ALA A 304 -3.78 -24.35 -5.08
N THR A 305 -3.33 -23.31 -5.81
CA THR A 305 -4.11 -22.67 -6.86
C THR A 305 -3.90 -23.32 -8.21
N ALA A 306 -2.74 -23.93 -8.45
CA ALA A 306 -2.43 -24.66 -9.68
C ALA A 306 -3.45 -25.78 -9.95
N ASN A 307 -3.94 -26.47 -8.91
CA ASN A 307 -4.96 -27.52 -9.07
C ASN A 307 -6.37 -26.99 -9.44
N LYS A 308 -6.55 -25.67 -9.53
CA LYS A 308 -7.77 -25.01 -10.01
C LYS A 308 -7.59 -24.32 -11.36
N GLY A 309 -6.39 -24.34 -11.93
CA GLY A 309 -6.15 -23.89 -13.30
C GLY A 309 -6.58 -24.93 -14.33
N ASP A 310 -6.91 -24.47 -15.53
CA ASP A 310 -7.02 -25.33 -16.70
C ASP A 310 -5.66 -25.62 -17.34
N GLU A 311 -4.69 -24.76 -17.08
CA GLU A 311 -3.29 -24.90 -17.46
C GLU A 311 -2.39 -24.32 -16.38
N VAL A 312 -1.23 -24.94 -16.18
CA VAL A 312 -0.23 -24.51 -15.20
C VAL A 312 1.11 -24.38 -15.92
N ILE A 313 1.66 -23.17 -15.91
CA ILE A 313 2.96 -22.86 -16.46
C ILE A 313 3.91 -22.61 -15.29
N VAL A 314 4.85 -23.51 -15.09
CA VAL A 314 5.87 -23.39 -14.05
C VAL A 314 7.09 -22.69 -14.64
N ILE A 315 7.47 -21.55 -14.07
CA ILE A 315 8.63 -20.76 -14.51
C ILE A 315 9.69 -20.67 -13.40
N ARG A 316 10.92 -20.36 -13.79
CA ARG A 316 12.03 -20.10 -12.86
C ARG A 316 11.74 -18.82 -12.04
N PRO A 317 11.98 -18.80 -10.72
CA PRO A 317 11.77 -17.61 -9.89
C PRO A 317 12.48 -16.37 -10.43
N GLY A 318 11.78 -15.23 -10.45
CA GLY A 318 12.31 -13.94 -10.87
C GLY A 318 12.45 -13.75 -12.38
N THR A 319 12.02 -14.73 -13.19
CA THR A 319 12.07 -14.66 -14.66
C THR A 319 10.76 -14.18 -15.30
N ASP A 320 9.82 -13.71 -14.47
CA ASP A 320 8.51 -13.18 -14.89
C ASP A 320 8.58 -12.07 -15.94
N PRO A 321 9.51 -11.07 -15.87
CA PRO A 321 9.63 -10.09 -16.94
C PRO A 321 10.01 -10.75 -18.28
N ALA A 322 10.95 -11.71 -18.29
CA ALA A 322 11.32 -12.43 -19.51
C ALA A 322 10.13 -13.21 -20.10
N PHE A 323 9.35 -13.88 -19.23
CA PHE A 323 8.15 -14.59 -19.68
C PHE A 323 7.13 -13.62 -20.31
N ALA A 324 6.82 -12.50 -19.64
CA ALA A 324 5.92 -11.47 -20.17
C ALA A 324 6.42 -10.87 -21.50
N LEU A 325 7.72 -10.61 -21.61
CA LEU A 325 8.33 -10.09 -22.84
C LEU A 325 8.28 -11.11 -23.98
N GLY A 326 8.43 -12.41 -23.69
CA GLY A 326 8.18 -13.48 -24.67
C GLY A 326 6.75 -13.50 -25.19
N LEU A 327 5.76 -13.25 -24.32
CA LEU A 327 4.36 -13.11 -24.74
C LEU A 327 4.17 -11.88 -25.64
N ALA A 328 4.75 -10.73 -25.23
CA ALA A 328 4.71 -9.49 -26.01
C ALA A 328 5.37 -9.66 -27.39
N GLN A 329 6.50 -10.38 -27.46
CA GLN A 329 7.20 -10.69 -28.70
C GLN A 329 6.30 -11.41 -29.70
N VAL A 330 5.62 -12.47 -29.26
CA VAL A 330 4.70 -13.23 -30.13
C VAL A 330 3.54 -12.35 -30.58
N ILE A 331 2.93 -11.57 -29.67
CA ILE A 331 1.82 -10.66 -29.97
C ILE A 331 2.22 -9.62 -31.02
N ILE A 332 3.41 -9.02 -30.90
CA ILE A 332 3.91 -8.01 -31.84
C ILE A 332 4.29 -8.64 -33.18
N ARG A 333 5.10 -9.70 -33.18
CA ARG A 333 5.58 -10.39 -34.38
C ARG A 333 4.44 -10.89 -35.26
N GLU A 334 3.39 -11.43 -34.64
CA GLU A 334 2.21 -11.96 -35.34
C GLU A 334 1.12 -10.89 -35.57
N ARG A 335 1.39 -9.62 -35.22
CA ARG A 335 0.45 -8.49 -35.36
C ARG A 335 -0.92 -8.74 -34.72
N LEU A 336 -0.91 -9.34 -33.53
CA LEU A 336 -2.11 -9.68 -32.75
C LEU A 336 -2.54 -8.56 -31.78
N TYR A 337 -1.87 -7.41 -31.81
CA TYR A 337 -2.14 -6.28 -30.92
C TYR A 337 -3.29 -5.39 -31.43
N ASP A 338 -3.98 -4.73 -30.49
CA ASP A 338 -4.96 -3.68 -30.77
C ASP A 338 -4.24 -2.37 -31.11
N ALA A 339 -3.98 -2.17 -32.40
CA ALA A 339 -3.25 -1.00 -32.89
C ALA A 339 -3.93 0.33 -32.54
N ALA A 340 -5.27 0.36 -32.48
CA ALA A 340 -6.01 1.57 -32.13
C ALA A 340 -5.81 1.91 -30.65
N PHE A 341 -5.90 0.90 -29.76
CA PHE A 341 -5.61 1.09 -28.34
C PHE A 341 -4.17 1.56 -28.11
N VAL A 342 -3.20 0.89 -28.74
CA VAL A 342 -1.77 1.25 -28.65
C VAL A 342 -1.55 2.72 -29.03
N LYS A 343 -2.08 3.17 -30.16
CA LYS A 343 -1.91 4.56 -30.63
C LYS A 343 -2.60 5.58 -29.74
N ARG A 344 -3.79 5.26 -29.21
CA ARG A 344 -4.60 6.19 -28.39
C ARG A 344 -4.10 6.35 -26.96
N TYR A 345 -3.62 5.28 -26.35
CA TYR A 345 -3.51 5.19 -24.89
C TYR A 345 -2.12 4.81 -24.37
N THR A 346 -1.13 4.64 -25.24
CA THR A 346 0.25 4.33 -24.82
C THR A 346 1.24 5.35 -25.38
N ASP A 347 2.40 5.48 -24.75
CA ASP A 347 3.53 6.26 -25.28
C ASP A 347 4.32 5.52 -26.39
N LEU A 348 3.92 4.30 -26.76
CA LEU A 348 4.61 3.49 -27.77
C LEU A 348 4.81 4.20 -29.14
N PRO A 349 3.91 5.08 -29.63
CA PRO A 349 4.15 5.83 -30.86
C PRO A 349 5.07 7.05 -30.73
N ARG A 350 5.47 7.42 -29.50
CA ARG A 350 6.33 8.58 -29.24
C ARG A 350 7.72 8.37 -29.85
N LEU A 351 8.27 9.41 -30.45
CA LEU A 351 9.62 9.38 -31.00
C LEU A 351 10.69 9.59 -29.91
N VAL A 352 11.75 8.78 -29.99
CA VAL A 352 12.97 8.88 -29.19
C VAL A 352 14.13 9.17 -30.13
N ARG A 353 14.97 10.15 -29.80
CA ARG A 353 16.17 10.48 -30.57
C ARG A 353 17.32 9.51 -30.21
N LEU A 354 17.98 8.94 -31.20
CA LEU A 354 18.95 7.85 -30.99
C LEU A 354 20.32 8.33 -30.51
N ASP A 355 20.59 9.63 -30.60
CA ASP A 355 21.84 10.23 -30.13
C ASP A 355 21.85 10.39 -28.60
N THR A 356 20.76 10.83 -27.98
CA THR A 356 20.67 11.00 -26.50
C THR A 356 19.82 9.95 -25.79
N LEU A 357 18.93 9.24 -26.50
CA LEU A 357 17.86 8.39 -25.93
C LEU A 357 16.80 9.15 -25.14
N GLU A 358 16.79 10.47 -25.21
CA GLU A 358 15.70 11.25 -24.68
C GLU A 358 14.49 11.18 -25.63
N PRO A 359 13.27 11.29 -25.12
CA PRO A 359 12.13 11.43 -26.00
C PRO A 359 12.11 12.80 -26.69
N LEU A 360 11.67 12.88 -27.94
CA LEU A 360 11.51 14.15 -28.63
C LEU A 360 10.32 14.93 -28.07
N LEU A 361 10.58 16.18 -27.66
CA LEU A 361 9.57 17.13 -27.21
C LEU A 361 9.20 18.08 -28.34
N ALA A 362 7.96 18.57 -28.36
CA ALA A 362 7.48 19.46 -29.41
C ALA A 362 8.32 20.74 -29.51
N ARG A 363 8.73 21.32 -28.37
CA ARG A 363 9.63 22.49 -28.32
C ARG A 363 11.01 22.27 -28.93
N ASP A 364 11.47 21.02 -29.00
CA ASP A 364 12.78 20.70 -29.58
C ASP A 364 12.71 20.62 -31.12
N VAL A 365 11.50 20.46 -31.68
CA VAL A 365 11.26 20.20 -33.11
C VAL A 365 10.60 21.39 -33.81
N PHE A 366 9.65 22.06 -33.14
CA PHE A 366 8.86 23.14 -33.74
C PHE A 366 9.30 24.51 -33.18
N PRO A 367 9.95 25.38 -33.99
CA PRO A 367 10.36 26.71 -33.54
C PRO A 367 9.19 27.52 -32.99
N GLY A 368 9.34 28.07 -31.78
CA GLY A 368 8.32 28.87 -31.12
C GLY A 368 7.12 28.08 -30.59
N HIS A 369 7.23 26.75 -30.47
CA HIS A 369 6.17 25.90 -29.87
C HIS A 369 5.77 26.42 -28.49
N ARG A 370 4.47 26.41 -28.23
CA ARG A 370 3.90 26.66 -26.91
C ARG A 370 3.14 25.40 -26.51
N GLU A 371 3.46 24.89 -25.32
CA GLU A 371 2.79 23.71 -24.77
C GLU A 371 1.27 23.94 -24.73
N ALA A 372 0.50 22.96 -25.19
CA ALA A 372 -0.94 23.06 -25.19
C ALA A 372 -1.48 23.28 -23.75
N PRO A 373 -2.55 24.06 -23.59
CA PRO A 373 -3.19 24.21 -22.28
C PRO A 373 -3.75 22.86 -21.83
N LEU A 374 -3.57 22.55 -20.53
CA LEU A 374 -4.19 21.38 -19.92
C LEU A 374 -5.64 21.74 -19.57
N GLY A 375 -6.58 20.97 -20.11
CA GLY A 375 -8.02 21.23 -20.01
C GLY A 375 -8.91 19.99 -20.04
N ASN A 376 -8.33 18.80 -20.24
CA ASN A 376 -9.03 17.53 -20.15
C ASN A 376 -8.84 16.94 -18.75
N TRP A 377 -9.83 17.15 -17.89
CA TRP A 377 -9.85 16.63 -16.51
C TRP A 377 -8.61 17.03 -15.68
N THR A 378 -7.87 18.07 -16.09
CA THR A 378 -6.61 18.49 -15.45
C THR A 378 -6.69 19.97 -15.13
N ARG A 379 -6.30 20.35 -13.91
CA ARG A 379 -6.25 21.74 -13.43
C ARG A 379 -4.89 22.03 -12.81
N VAL A 380 -4.28 23.12 -13.27
CA VAL A 380 -3.05 23.66 -12.67
C VAL A 380 -3.43 24.55 -11.49
N LEU A 381 -2.91 24.25 -10.30
CA LEU A 381 -3.05 25.06 -9.10
C LEU A 381 -2.02 26.18 -9.12
N ALA A 382 -2.46 27.42 -8.94
CA ALA A 382 -1.54 28.56 -8.85
C ALA A 382 -0.63 28.44 -7.63
N ARG A 383 0.56 29.05 -7.66
CA ARG A 383 1.47 29.08 -6.51
C ARG A 383 0.75 29.61 -5.25
N GLY A 384 0.73 28.81 -4.20
CA GLY A 384 0.07 29.14 -2.93
C GLY A 384 -1.43 28.80 -2.88
N GLU A 385 -2.04 28.39 -3.99
CA GLU A 385 -3.39 27.86 -4.00
C GLU A 385 -3.43 26.47 -3.33
N SER A 386 -4.35 26.29 -2.38
CA SER A 386 -4.57 24.99 -1.76
C SER A 386 -5.53 24.14 -2.60
N ALA A 387 -5.23 22.85 -2.73
CA ALA A 387 -6.16 21.91 -3.36
C ALA A 387 -7.50 21.89 -2.60
N PRO A 388 -8.65 21.84 -3.29
CA PRO A 388 -9.94 21.63 -2.63
C PRO A 388 -9.95 20.29 -1.88
N PRO A 389 -10.78 20.15 -0.83
CA PRO A 389 -10.96 18.89 -0.12
C PRO A 389 -11.32 17.76 -1.07
N ALA A 390 -10.85 16.53 -0.81
CA ALA A 390 -11.03 15.38 -1.70
C ALA A 390 -12.46 15.20 -2.26
N PRO A 391 -13.56 15.35 -1.48
CA PRO A 391 -14.92 15.21 -2.01
C PRO A 391 -15.36 16.29 -3.01
N ALA A 392 -14.61 17.39 -3.10
CA ALA A 392 -14.83 18.51 -4.01
C ALA A 392 -13.83 18.54 -5.18
N GLN A 393 -12.92 17.55 -5.26
CA GLN A 393 -12.02 17.40 -6.40
C GLN A 393 -12.76 16.75 -7.57
N ASP A 394 -12.76 17.43 -8.71
CA ASP A 394 -13.44 17.03 -9.95
C ASP A 394 -12.47 16.79 -11.13
N GLY A 395 -11.16 16.86 -10.87
CA GLY A 395 -10.07 16.74 -11.83
C GLY A 395 -8.74 16.33 -11.20
N MET A 396 -7.76 15.99 -12.04
CA MET A 396 -6.35 15.93 -11.65
C MET A 396 -5.88 17.33 -11.27
N LEU A 397 -5.31 17.46 -10.08
CA LEU A 397 -4.76 18.72 -9.62
C LEU A 397 -3.24 18.64 -9.68
N ILE A 398 -2.62 19.54 -10.43
CA ILE A 398 -1.16 19.63 -10.52
C ILE A 398 -0.69 20.98 -9.98
N PRO A 399 0.35 21.04 -9.15
CA PRO A 399 0.99 22.30 -8.80
C PRO A 399 1.58 22.98 -10.03
N GLU A 400 1.54 24.31 -10.09
CA GLU A 400 2.19 25.11 -11.13
C GLU A 400 3.67 24.72 -11.33
N ALA A 401 4.38 24.39 -10.24
CA ALA A 401 5.78 23.96 -10.29
C ALA A 401 6.02 22.67 -11.10
N LEU A 402 5.01 21.83 -11.31
CA LEU A 402 5.11 20.61 -12.13
C LEU A 402 4.64 20.84 -13.57
N ARG A 403 4.07 22.01 -13.91
CA ARG A 403 3.51 22.25 -15.25
C ARG A 403 4.53 21.97 -16.35
N ASP A 404 5.78 22.36 -16.16
CA ASP A 404 6.85 22.22 -17.16
C ASP A 404 7.32 20.77 -17.35
N GLU A 405 6.85 19.83 -16.53
CA GLU A 405 7.06 18.38 -16.73
C GLU A 405 6.00 17.74 -17.63
N PHE A 406 4.83 18.38 -17.79
CA PHE A 406 3.71 17.89 -18.60
C PHE A 406 3.74 18.51 -20.01
N VAL A 407 4.68 18.04 -20.82
CA VAL A 407 5.04 18.64 -22.11
C VAL A 407 4.51 17.85 -23.30
N ASP A 408 4.24 18.53 -24.40
CA ASP A 408 3.80 17.92 -25.65
C ASP A 408 4.96 17.12 -26.26
N PHE A 409 4.66 15.89 -26.69
CA PHE A 409 5.63 14.98 -27.28
C PHE A 409 5.44 14.85 -28.79
N VAL A 410 6.45 14.31 -29.48
CA VAL A 410 6.43 14.20 -30.94
C VAL A 410 6.15 12.77 -31.39
N VAL A 411 5.29 12.62 -32.39
CA VAL A 411 5.05 11.38 -33.14
C VAL A 411 5.38 11.60 -34.62
N TRP A 412 5.57 10.53 -35.38
CA TRP A 412 5.65 10.61 -36.85
C TRP A 412 4.27 10.33 -37.45
N ASP A 413 3.66 11.28 -38.15
CA ASP A 413 2.36 11.08 -38.78
C ASP A 413 2.51 10.45 -40.17
N THR A 414 1.96 9.26 -40.36
CA THR A 414 2.05 8.50 -41.63
C THR A 414 1.24 9.16 -42.75
N ARG A 415 0.21 9.96 -42.41
CA ARG A 415 -0.63 10.64 -43.41
C ARG A 415 0.10 11.79 -44.08
N THR A 416 0.83 12.58 -43.30
CA THR A 416 1.59 13.73 -43.80
C THR A 416 3.06 13.42 -44.10
N GLY A 417 3.59 12.31 -43.56
CA GLY A 417 5.01 11.96 -43.67
C GLY A 417 5.91 12.94 -42.93
N ARG A 418 5.45 13.49 -41.80
CA ARG A 418 6.13 14.55 -41.04
C ARG A 418 5.99 14.33 -39.53
N PRO A 419 6.90 14.88 -38.70
CA PRO A 419 6.69 14.89 -37.25
C PRO A 419 5.50 15.79 -36.89
N ALA A 420 4.73 15.38 -35.88
CA ALA A 420 3.58 16.12 -35.35
C ALA A 420 3.60 16.17 -33.82
N PRO A 421 3.21 17.29 -33.19
CA PRO A 421 3.08 17.37 -31.74
C PRO A 421 1.78 16.70 -31.28
N VAL A 422 1.84 16.01 -30.14
CA VAL A 422 0.70 15.44 -29.45
C VAL A 422 0.73 15.91 -28.01
N SER A 423 -0.38 16.49 -27.58
CA SER A 423 -0.51 16.92 -26.19
C SER A 423 -0.87 15.77 -25.27
N ARG A 424 -0.44 15.91 -24.01
CA ARG A 424 -0.81 15.03 -22.90
C ARG A 424 -2.31 14.74 -22.84
N ASP A 425 -3.12 15.78 -23.00
CA ASP A 425 -4.58 15.72 -22.81
C ASP A 425 -5.33 15.16 -24.03
N GLN A 426 -4.64 14.99 -25.17
CA GLN A 426 -5.20 14.42 -26.39
C GLN A 426 -5.15 12.89 -26.33
N VAL A 427 -6.00 12.27 -25.52
CA VAL A 427 -6.17 10.80 -25.44
C VAL A 427 -7.57 10.36 -25.87
N GLY A 428 -7.75 9.10 -26.26
CA GLY A 428 -9.06 8.56 -26.67
C GLY A 428 -9.71 9.39 -27.78
N GLU A 429 -10.94 9.85 -27.56
CA GLU A 429 -11.68 10.69 -28.54
C GLU A 429 -11.03 12.06 -28.76
N HIS A 430 -10.28 12.59 -27.78
CA HIS A 430 -9.51 13.83 -27.96
C HIS A 430 -8.32 13.60 -28.90
N PHE A 431 -7.72 12.40 -28.86
CA PHE A 431 -6.68 12.01 -29.81
C PHE A 431 -7.26 11.82 -31.22
N ASP A 432 -8.38 11.12 -31.35
CA ASP A 432 -8.99 10.85 -32.66
C ASP A 432 -9.33 12.15 -33.43
N ARG A 433 -9.77 13.20 -32.72
CA ARG A 433 -10.06 14.52 -33.30
C ARG A 433 -8.85 15.24 -33.90
N THR A 434 -7.62 14.85 -33.54
CA THR A 434 -6.40 15.41 -34.16
C THR A 434 -6.25 14.97 -35.63
N GLY A 435 -6.88 13.87 -36.02
CA GLY A 435 -6.73 13.30 -37.37
C GLY A 435 -5.33 12.73 -37.65
N LEU A 436 -4.48 12.56 -36.64
CA LEU A 436 -3.14 11.97 -36.79
C LEU A 436 -3.21 10.45 -36.96
N ASP A 437 -2.26 9.88 -37.69
CA ASP A 437 -1.99 8.43 -37.70
C ASP A 437 -0.52 8.18 -37.36
N PRO A 438 -0.18 8.01 -36.07
CA PRO A 438 1.22 7.91 -35.66
C PRO A 438 1.82 6.57 -36.12
N ALA A 439 3.04 6.62 -36.63
CA ALA A 439 3.81 5.45 -36.99
C ALA A 439 4.22 4.67 -35.73
N LEU A 440 4.10 3.35 -35.81
CA LEU A 440 4.62 2.44 -34.79
C LEU A 440 6.00 1.89 -35.16
N GLU A 441 6.30 1.81 -36.45
CA GLU A 441 7.53 1.22 -36.98
C GLU A 441 8.24 2.22 -37.89
N GLY A 442 9.58 2.17 -37.93
CA GLY A 442 10.41 2.98 -38.82
C GLY A 442 11.44 3.84 -38.11
N THR A 443 12.43 4.28 -38.90
CA THR A 443 13.44 5.26 -38.51
C THR A 443 13.23 6.52 -39.33
N PHE A 444 13.20 7.66 -38.66
CA PHE A 444 12.88 8.94 -39.26
C PHE A 444 14.00 9.95 -38.95
N GLU A 445 14.34 10.78 -39.93
CA GLU A 445 15.19 11.94 -39.70
C GLU A 445 14.29 13.11 -39.26
N VAL A 446 14.44 13.55 -38.02
CA VAL A 446 13.70 14.69 -37.47
C VAL A 446 14.63 15.89 -37.39
N ARG A 447 14.24 17.01 -37.99
CA ARG A 447 15.00 18.25 -37.89
C ARG A 447 14.59 19.00 -36.63
N LEU A 448 15.56 19.26 -35.75
CA LEU A 448 15.36 20.05 -34.54
C LEU A 448 15.13 21.53 -34.88
N ALA A 449 14.62 22.29 -33.93
CA ALA A 449 14.37 23.73 -34.05
C ALA A 449 15.66 24.53 -34.35
N ASP A 450 16.83 24.02 -33.96
CA ASP A 450 18.15 24.58 -34.28
C ASP A 450 18.70 24.16 -35.66
N GLY A 451 17.92 23.39 -36.43
CA GLY A 451 18.26 22.95 -37.78
C GLY A 451 19.06 21.65 -37.86
N ARG A 452 19.52 21.09 -36.74
CA ARG A 452 20.25 19.81 -36.71
C ARG A 452 19.32 18.63 -37.03
N PRO A 453 19.68 17.73 -37.95
CA PRO A 453 18.96 16.47 -38.14
C PRO A 453 19.34 15.48 -37.04
N VAL A 454 18.36 14.79 -36.48
CA VAL A 454 18.57 13.67 -35.55
C VAL A 454 17.78 12.44 -36.00
N PRO A 455 18.38 11.25 -35.98
CA PRO A 455 17.63 10.02 -36.21
C PRO A 455 16.74 9.75 -35.00
N ALA A 456 15.47 9.45 -35.26
CA ALA A 456 14.48 9.15 -34.24
C ALA A 456 13.63 7.93 -34.63
N ARG A 457 13.19 7.17 -33.62
CA ARG A 457 12.36 5.97 -33.79
C ARG A 457 11.21 5.97 -32.79
N PRO A 458 10.03 5.42 -33.13
CA PRO A 458 8.98 5.18 -32.17
C PRO A 458 9.46 4.21 -31.06
N VAL A 459 9.00 4.41 -29.83
CA VAL A 459 9.23 3.48 -28.71
C VAL A 459 8.79 2.05 -29.07
N PHE A 460 7.70 1.91 -29.82
CA PHE A 460 7.21 0.63 -30.31
C PHE A 460 8.24 -0.11 -31.16
N ASP A 461 8.88 0.58 -32.13
CA ASP A 461 9.85 -0.03 -33.03
C ASP A 461 11.13 -0.46 -32.29
N LEU A 462 11.58 0.36 -31.34
CA LEU A 462 12.69 0.02 -30.45
C LEU A 462 12.34 -1.23 -29.62
N THR A 463 11.16 -1.25 -29.02
CA THR A 463 10.67 -2.40 -28.23
C THR A 463 10.57 -3.66 -29.08
N ARG A 464 9.98 -3.56 -30.29
CA ARG A 464 9.88 -4.66 -31.24
C ARG A 464 11.26 -5.22 -31.57
N GLN A 465 12.24 -4.37 -31.91
CA GLN A 465 13.59 -4.83 -32.23
C GLN A 465 14.20 -5.62 -31.07
N TYR A 466 14.16 -5.06 -29.85
CA TYR A 466 14.64 -5.76 -28.66
C TYR A 466 13.98 -7.13 -28.49
N LEU A 467 12.66 -7.20 -28.63
CA LEU A 467 11.89 -8.43 -28.49
C LEU A 467 12.23 -9.47 -29.57
N ASP A 468 12.23 -9.08 -30.84
CA ASP A 468 12.49 -9.97 -31.97
C ASP A 468 13.92 -10.53 -31.98
N GLU A 469 14.89 -9.74 -31.52
CA GLU A 469 16.30 -10.14 -31.52
C GLU A 469 16.72 -10.87 -30.24
N THR A 470 16.08 -10.57 -29.11
CA THR A 470 16.50 -11.07 -27.79
C THR A 470 15.47 -11.98 -27.13
N MET A 471 14.19 -11.60 -27.12
CA MET A 471 13.14 -12.28 -26.34
C MET A 471 12.28 -13.23 -27.18
N THR A 472 12.89 -13.96 -28.11
CA THR A 472 12.19 -15.00 -28.85
C THR A 472 11.68 -16.10 -27.92
N PRO A 473 10.61 -16.84 -28.27
CA PRO A 473 10.09 -17.92 -27.44
C PRO A 473 11.15 -18.96 -27.06
N GLU A 474 12.10 -19.26 -27.94
CA GLU A 474 13.19 -20.19 -27.68
C GLU A 474 14.19 -19.66 -26.64
N THR A 475 14.50 -18.36 -26.69
CA THR A 475 15.37 -17.72 -25.69
C THR A 475 14.66 -17.63 -24.35
N VAL A 476 13.40 -17.18 -24.35
CA VAL A 476 12.57 -17.07 -23.15
C VAL A 476 12.33 -18.43 -22.52
N SER A 477 12.15 -19.49 -23.31
CA SER A 477 12.05 -20.87 -22.81
C SER A 477 13.30 -21.30 -22.04
N LYS A 478 14.50 -20.95 -22.54
CA LYS A 478 15.76 -21.23 -21.84
C LYS A 478 15.90 -20.45 -20.52
N ILE A 479 15.45 -19.20 -20.50
CA ILE A 479 15.51 -18.33 -19.31
C ILE A 479 14.53 -18.82 -18.24
N THR A 480 13.28 -19.06 -18.65
CA THR A 480 12.13 -19.24 -17.75
C THR A 480 11.81 -20.71 -17.46
N TRP A 481 12.29 -21.64 -18.28
CA TRP A 481 11.87 -23.05 -18.34
C TRP A 481 10.43 -23.29 -18.83
N ALA A 482 9.68 -22.24 -19.18
CA ALA A 482 8.39 -22.41 -19.84
C ALA A 482 8.61 -23.05 -21.22
N PRO A 483 7.84 -24.09 -21.59
CA PRO A 483 7.91 -24.62 -22.94
C PRO A 483 7.56 -23.57 -24.00
N THR A 484 8.24 -23.57 -25.14
CA THR A 484 8.00 -22.63 -26.24
C THR A 484 6.53 -22.62 -26.67
N GLU A 485 5.91 -23.79 -26.73
CA GLU A 485 4.50 -23.96 -27.07
C GLU A 485 3.56 -23.31 -26.06
N ALA A 486 3.92 -23.29 -24.77
CA ALA A 486 3.14 -22.61 -23.73
C ALA A 486 3.23 -21.09 -23.87
N ILE A 487 4.43 -20.56 -24.17
CA ILE A 487 4.64 -19.12 -24.42
C ILE A 487 3.81 -18.67 -25.63
N VAL A 488 3.95 -19.36 -26.77
CA VAL A 488 3.24 -19.01 -28.01
C VAL A 488 1.72 -19.22 -27.86
N GLY A 489 1.32 -20.33 -27.25
CA GLY A 489 -0.08 -20.68 -27.01
C GLY A 489 -0.79 -19.63 -26.15
N LEU A 490 -0.20 -19.28 -25.01
CA LEU A 490 -0.75 -18.29 -24.10
C LEU A 490 -0.81 -16.89 -24.74
N ALA A 491 0.25 -16.47 -25.44
CA ALA A 491 0.26 -15.16 -26.13
C ALA A 491 -0.89 -15.02 -27.13
N ARG A 492 -1.13 -16.06 -27.93
CA ARG A 492 -2.25 -16.11 -28.87
C ARG A 492 -3.60 -16.16 -28.16
N GLU A 493 -3.70 -16.89 -27.05
CA GLU A 493 -4.94 -16.96 -26.26
C GLU A 493 -5.30 -15.60 -25.66
N ILE A 494 -4.34 -14.89 -25.04
CA ILE A 494 -4.53 -13.53 -24.52
C ILE A 494 -5.07 -12.61 -25.62
N ALA A 495 -4.46 -12.63 -26.81
CA ALA A 495 -4.91 -11.80 -27.93
C ALA A 495 -6.32 -12.17 -28.43
N ARG A 496 -6.65 -13.47 -28.52
CA ARG A 496 -7.99 -13.94 -28.93
C ARG A 496 -9.10 -13.49 -27.99
N HIS A 497 -8.82 -13.32 -26.71
CA HIS A 497 -9.81 -12.85 -25.75
C HIS A 497 -10.13 -11.34 -25.86
N GLY A 498 -9.47 -10.60 -26.76
CA GLY A 498 -9.91 -9.27 -27.20
C GLY A 498 -10.04 -8.26 -26.06
N GLY A 499 -9.06 -8.24 -25.15
CA GLY A 499 -9.03 -7.35 -23.99
C GLY A 499 -9.91 -7.78 -22.81
N ARG A 500 -10.35 -9.04 -22.77
CA ARG A 500 -11.07 -9.65 -21.64
C ARG A 500 -10.17 -10.58 -20.82
N THR A 501 -8.92 -10.16 -20.61
CA THR A 501 -7.92 -10.88 -19.83
C THR A 501 -7.63 -10.16 -18.52
N LEU A 502 -7.89 -10.83 -17.39
CA LEU A 502 -7.48 -10.36 -16.07
C LEU A 502 -6.12 -10.95 -15.70
N PHE A 503 -5.18 -10.08 -15.39
CA PHE A 503 -3.87 -10.43 -14.86
C PHE A 503 -3.94 -10.28 -13.33
N ALA A 504 -4.16 -11.38 -12.63
CA ALA A 504 -4.28 -11.44 -11.19
C ALA A 504 -2.90 -11.71 -10.57
N MET A 505 -2.15 -10.63 -10.31
CA MET A 505 -0.78 -10.71 -9.83
C MET A 505 -0.73 -10.86 -8.32
N GLY A 506 0.09 -11.80 -7.86
CA GLY A 506 0.41 -11.98 -6.45
C GLY A 506 1.76 -11.38 -6.07
N MET A 507 2.10 -11.57 -4.80
CA MET A 507 3.35 -11.06 -4.24
C MET A 507 4.59 -11.85 -4.63
N GLY A 508 4.43 -13.09 -5.14
CA GLY A 508 5.56 -13.92 -5.57
C GLY A 508 6.54 -13.17 -6.48
N PRO A 509 6.11 -12.67 -7.65
CA PRO A 509 6.97 -11.91 -8.57
C PRO A 509 7.23 -10.47 -8.12
N ASN A 510 6.46 -9.96 -7.15
CA ASN A 510 6.62 -8.59 -6.69
C ASN A 510 7.73 -8.42 -5.66
N GLN A 511 8.12 -9.47 -4.93
CA GLN A 511 9.14 -9.39 -3.88
C GLN A 511 10.55 -9.69 -4.41
N PHE A 512 10.84 -9.21 -5.62
CA PHE A 512 12.16 -9.25 -6.27
C PHE A 512 12.71 -7.83 -6.45
N PHE A 513 14.04 -7.71 -6.58
CA PHE A 513 14.72 -6.42 -6.71
C PHE A 513 14.27 -5.64 -7.97
N ASN A 514 14.16 -6.32 -9.12
CA ASN A 514 13.74 -5.73 -10.41
C ASN A 514 12.22 -5.87 -10.66
N ASN A 515 11.39 -5.81 -9.62
CA ASN A 515 9.95 -6.05 -9.74
C ASN A 515 9.21 -4.99 -10.60
N ASP A 516 9.76 -3.79 -10.71
CA ASP A 516 9.25 -2.73 -11.58
C ASP A 516 9.25 -3.16 -13.06
N LEU A 517 10.29 -3.87 -13.51
CA LEU A 517 10.38 -4.41 -14.87
C LEU A 517 9.31 -5.48 -15.12
N LYS A 518 9.01 -6.32 -14.13
CA LYS A 518 7.93 -7.32 -14.20
C LYS A 518 6.58 -6.62 -14.42
N ASP A 519 6.27 -5.60 -13.63
CA ASP A 519 5.02 -4.86 -13.75
C ASP A 519 4.91 -4.19 -15.13
N ARG A 520 5.97 -3.49 -15.56
CA ARG A 520 6.04 -2.83 -16.88
C ARG A 520 5.84 -3.82 -18.02
N ALA A 521 6.45 -5.02 -17.96
CA ALA A 521 6.30 -6.05 -18.97
C ALA A 521 4.88 -6.64 -19.03
N ILE A 522 4.24 -6.86 -17.89
CA ILE A 522 2.85 -7.35 -17.85
C ILE A 522 1.87 -6.29 -18.35
N PHE A 523 2.06 -5.03 -17.95
CA PHE A 523 1.28 -3.92 -18.49
C PHE A 523 1.48 -3.76 -20.00
N LEU A 524 2.67 -4.04 -20.53
CA LEU A 524 2.92 -4.03 -21.98
C LEU A 524 2.04 -5.07 -22.69
N VAL A 525 2.01 -6.31 -22.20
CA VAL A 525 1.13 -7.37 -22.74
C VAL A 525 -0.35 -6.97 -22.63
N ALA A 526 -0.77 -6.44 -21.49
CA ALA A 526 -2.15 -6.01 -21.26
C ALA A 526 -2.56 -4.82 -22.16
N ALA A 527 -1.65 -3.86 -22.39
CA ALA A 527 -1.89 -2.71 -23.24
C ALA A 527 -1.90 -3.10 -24.73
N LEU A 528 -0.98 -3.97 -25.17
CA LEU A 528 -0.96 -4.48 -26.54
C LEU A 528 -2.27 -5.19 -26.91
N THR A 529 -2.95 -5.80 -25.95
CA THR A 529 -4.22 -6.53 -26.19
C THR A 529 -5.47 -5.73 -25.79
N GLY A 530 -5.30 -4.46 -25.43
CA GLY A 530 -6.40 -3.57 -25.02
C GLY A 530 -7.13 -4.04 -23.77
N SER A 531 -6.49 -4.80 -22.88
CA SER A 531 -7.12 -5.36 -21.69
C SER A 531 -7.37 -4.33 -20.59
N ILE A 532 -6.60 -3.24 -20.53
CA ILE A 532 -6.72 -2.22 -19.47
C ILE A 532 -8.03 -1.43 -19.57
N GLY A 533 -8.64 -1.10 -18.44
CA GLY A 533 -9.83 -0.25 -18.36
C GLY A 533 -11.17 -0.96 -18.56
N ARG A 534 -11.18 -2.29 -18.74
CA ARG A 534 -12.38 -3.08 -19.05
C ARG A 534 -12.85 -3.90 -17.85
N MET A 535 -14.15 -4.16 -17.70
CA MET A 535 -14.65 -4.93 -16.54
C MET A 535 -14.09 -6.36 -16.45
N GLY A 536 -13.88 -7.00 -17.60
CA GLY A 536 -13.28 -8.34 -17.69
C GLY A 536 -11.79 -8.34 -17.99
N GLY A 537 -11.11 -7.19 -17.91
CA GLY A 537 -9.70 -7.05 -18.26
C GLY A 537 -8.98 -5.97 -17.45
N ASN A 538 -7.83 -6.30 -16.90
CA ASN A 538 -6.98 -5.37 -16.18
C ASN A 538 -5.75 -6.09 -15.61
N VAL A 539 -4.80 -5.31 -15.11
CA VAL A 539 -3.69 -5.82 -14.28
C VAL A 539 -3.96 -5.43 -12.83
N GLY A 540 -4.05 -6.41 -11.94
CA GLY A 540 -4.26 -6.20 -10.50
C GLY A 540 -3.09 -6.76 -9.71
N SER A 541 -2.67 -6.05 -8.65
CA SER A 541 -1.65 -6.53 -7.71
C SER A 541 -2.23 -6.76 -6.32
N TYR A 542 -2.15 -8.00 -5.83
CA TYR A 542 -2.86 -8.41 -4.62
C TYR A 542 -1.94 -8.74 -3.45
N ALA A 543 -1.74 -7.71 -2.63
CA ALA A 543 -0.92 -7.73 -1.42
C ALA A 543 -1.78 -7.69 -0.14
N GLY A 544 -1.39 -6.88 0.85
CA GLY A 544 -2.19 -6.48 2.01
C GLY A 544 -3.18 -5.33 1.76
N ASN A 545 -3.77 -4.80 2.83
CA ASN A 545 -4.75 -3.69 2.78
C ASN A 545 -4.05 -2.32 2.80
N TYR A 546 -3.56 -1.86 1.65
CA TYR A 546 -2.75 -0.63 1.52
C TYR A 546 -3.51 0.64 1.13
N ARG A 547 -4.62 0.53 0.39
CA ARG A 547 -5.23 1.68 -0.31
C ARG A 547 -6.12 2.53 0.61
N THR A 548 -5.50 3.32 1.47
CA THR A 548 -6.19 4.28 2.37
C THR A 548 -6.88 5.42 1.62
N SER A 549 -6.54 5.66 0.35
CA SER A 549 -7.22 6.64 -0.51
C SER A 549 -8.71 6.35 -0.73
N LEU A 550 -9.17 5.10 -0.57
CA LEU A 550 -10.61 4.77 -0.52
C LEU A 550 -11.33 5.40 0.68
N LEU A 551 -10.56 5.85 1.67
CA LEU A 551 -10.99 6.53 2.90
C LEU A 551 -10.32 7.91 2.95
N SER A 552 -10.42 8.68 1.85
CA SER A 552 -9.66 9.93 1.62
C SER A 552 -9.84 11.03 2.68
N GLY A 553 -10.82 10.89 3.58
CA GLY A 553 -11.03 11.79 4.72
C GLY A 553 -10.16 11.52 5.94
N VAL A 554 -9.35 10.45 5.96
CA VAL A 554 -8.43 10.10 7.06
C VAL A 554 -7.57 11.29 7.56
N PRO A 555 -7.04 12.19 6.69
CA PRO A 555 -6.29 13.36 7.15
C PRO A 555 -7.05 14.29 8.11
N ARG A 556 -8.39 14.33 8.06
CA ARG A 556 -9.23 15.08 9.03
C ARG A 556 -9.17 14.52 10.46
N PHE A 557 -8.57 13.35 10.64
CA PHE A 557 -8.28 12.78 11.95
C PHE A 557 -6.77 12.66 12.19
N ALA A 558 -6.03 12.06 11.26
CA ALA A 558 -4.60 11.80 11.44
C ALA A 558 -3.74 13.07 11.44
N ALA A 559 -4.16 14.09 10.71
CA ALA A 559 -3.42 15.33 10.48
C ALA A 559 -4.24 16.57 10.86
N GLU A 560 -5.20 16.44 11.78
CA GLU A 560 -5.86 17.62 12.38
C GLU A 560 -4.79 18.54 12.98
N ASP A 561 -4.89 19.85 12.80
CA ASP A 561 -3.89 20.78 13.31
C ASP A 561 -3.87 20.77 14.84
N PRO A 562 -2.77 20.35 15.49
CA PRO A 562 -2.72 20.28 16.95
C PRO A 562 -2.76 21.67 17.62
N PHE A 563 -2.57 22.76 16.86
CA PHE A 563 -2.68 24.12 17.36
C PHE A 563 -4.05 24.76 17.12
N ASN A 564 -4.92 24.11 16.32
CA ASN A 564 -6.27 24.57 15.99
C ASN A 564 -7.26 23.40 16.02
N ILE A 565 -7.47 22.87 17.22
CA ILE A 565 -8.24 21.65 17.48
C ILE A 565 -9.74 21.93 17.36
N GLN A 566 -10.46 21.10 16.60
CA GLN A 566 -11.91 21.21 16.49
C GLN A 566 -12.61 20.39 17.58
N LEU A 567 -12.97 21.07 18.68
CA LEU A 567 -13.64 20.47 19.84
C LEU A 567 -15.15 20.27 19.66
N GLY A 568 -15.77 20.94 18.68
CA GLY A 568 -17.18 20.77 18.34
C GLY A 568 -17.42 19.61 17.37
N ALA A 569 -18.43 18.78 17.61
CA ALA A 569 -18.65 17.56 16.81
C ALA A 569 -18.84 17.84 15.31
N ALA A 570 -19.57 18.89 14.96
CA ALA A 570 -19.93 19.25 13.58
C ALA A 570 -19.11 20.41 12.97
N GLY A 571 -18.08 20.89 13.67
CA GLY A 571 -17.30 22.03 13.20
C GLY A 571 -16.29 21.65 12.09
N PRO A 572 -15.82 22.62 11.29
CA PRO A 572 -14.78 22.39 10.29
C PRO A 572 -13.46 21.98 10.95
N VAL A 573 -12.75 21.05 10.32
CA VAL A 573 -11.46 20.55 10.82
C VAL A 573 -10.32 21.18 10.02
N ALA A 574 -9.43 21.89 10.70
CA ALA A 574 -8.18 22.35 10.12
C ALA A 574 -7.22 21.16 9.96
N VAL A 575 -6.67 20.97 8.77
CA VAL A 575 -5.73 19.88 8.47
C VAL A 575 -4.34 20.46 8.23
N ARG A 576 -3.37 20.06 9.05
CA ARG A 576 -1.97 20.43 8.93
C ARG A 576 -1.08 19.28 9.41
N SER A 577 -0.42 18.62 8.46
CA SER A 577 0.56 17.59 8.78
C SER A 577 1.91 18.22 9.12
N THR A 578 2.33 18.06 10.37
CA THR A 578 3.66 18.40 10.88
C THR A 578 4.63 17.21 10.85
N MET A 579 4.09 16.01 10.62
CA MET A 579 4.84 14.76 10.55
C MET A 579 5.73 14.68 9.30
N ARG A 580 6.79 13.87 9.38
CA ARG A 580 7.69 13.58 8.26
C ARG A 580 7.56 12.12 7.85
N TYR A 581 7.23 11.88 6.58
CA TYR A 581 7.21 10.54 6.02
C TYR A 581 8.63 10.03 5.84
N GLU A 582 8.89 8.79 6.26
CA GLU A 582 10.18 8.13 6.12
C GLU A 582 10.00 6.65 5.74
N SER A 583 10.93 6.11 4.94
CA SER A 583 10.92 4.69 4.60
C SER A 583 11.52 3.87 5.73
N LEU A 584 10.83 2.80 6.14
CA LEU A 584 11.33 1.89 7.18
C LEU A 584 12.57 1.10 6.73
N HIS A 585 12.81 1.01 5.42
CA HIS A 585 13.98 0.31 4.87
C HIS A 585 15.30 0.88 5.39
N TYR A 586 15.40 2.20 5.59
CA TYR A 586 16.63 2.81 6.09
C TYR A 586 16.96 2.36 7.51
N TYR A 587 15.95 2.27 8.37
CA TYR A 587 16.11 1.71 9.71
C TYR A 587 16.53 0.25 9.63
N ALA A 588 15.84 -0.55 8.81
CA ALA A 588 16.18 -1.97 8.68
C ALA A 588 17.58 -2.22 8.08
N ALA A 589 18.11 -1.26 7.32
CA ALA A 589 19.46 -1.26 6.75
C ALA A 589 20.50 -0.54 7.65
N GLY A 590 20.30 -0.52 8.98
CA GLY A 590 21.29 0.00 9.93
C GLY A 590 21.26 1.52 10.17
N GLU A 591 20.23 2.21 9.70
CA GLU A 591 20.14 3.69 9.67
C GLU A 591 21.24 4.32 8.80
N VAL A 592 21.43 3.79 7.58
CA VAL A 592 22.44 4.24 6.61
C VAL A 592 21.79 4.90 5.39
N ILE A 593 22.45 5.95 4.86
CA ILE A 593 22.10 6.61 3.60
C ILE A 593 22.86 5.93 2.45
N HIS A 594 22.16 5.56 1.36
CA HIS A 594 22.82 4.97 0.20
C HIS A 594 23.64 5.98 -0.61
N ARG A 595 24.93 5.67 -0.80
CA ARG A 595 25.90 6.38 -1.65
C ARG A 595 26.63 5.38 -2.56
N ALA A 596 27.01 5.79 -3.77
CA ALA A 596 28.01 5.09 -4.58
C ALA A 596 29.05 6.09 -5.07
N GLY A 597 30.30 5.89 -4.67
CA GLY A 597 31.33 6.92 -4.76
C GLY A 597 30.87 8.21 -4.06
N ASP A 598 31.01 9.35 -4.76
CA ASP A 598 30.58 10.66 -4.26
C ASP A 598 29.08 10.94 -4.47
N LYS A 599 28.35 10.06 -5.19
CA LYS A 599 26.92 10.25 -5.49
C LYS A 599 26.06 9.74 -4.33
N GLN A 600 25.32 10.65 -3.70
CA GLN A 600 24.30 10.31 -2.71
C GLN A 600 22.95 10.04 -3.40
N PHE A 601 22.49 8.79 -3.41
CA PHE A 601 21.22 8.38 -4.02
C PHE A 601 20.02 8.69 -3.13
N THR A 602 20.20 8.58 -1.82
CA THR A 602 19.17 8.97 -0.85
C THR A 602 19.26 10.47 -0.60
N ALA A 603 18.49 11.26 -1.35
CA ALA A 603 18.55 12.73 -1.32
C ALA A 603 17.18 13.37 -1.08
N GLY A 604 17.18 14.68 -0.78
CA GLY A 604 15.97 15.48 -0.61
C GLY A 604 15.03 14.95 0.48
N ALA A 605 13.75 14.79 0.13
CA ALA A 605 12.72 14.32 1.06
C ALA A 605 12.93 12.86 1.52
N HIS A 606 13.76 12.07 0.82
CA HIS A 606 14.03 10.68 1.16
C HIS A 606 15.08 10.51 2.27
N VAL A 607 15.84 11.55 2.62
CA VAL A 607 16.80 11.48 3.73
C VAL A 607 16.03 11.26 5.05
N PRO A 608 16.25 10.13 5.76
CA PRO A 608 15.59 9.85 7.03
C PRO A 608 16.23 10.67 8.16
N THR A 609 15.55 10.77 9.30
CA THR A 609 16.12 11.39 10.51
C THR A 609 16.49 10.29 11.53
N PRO A 610 17.49 10.50 12.40
CA PRO A 610 17.95 9.48 13.37
C PRO A 610 16.82 8.94 14.24
N THR A 611 16.83 7.65 14.60
CA THR A 611 15.78 7.05 15.44
C THR A 611 16.22 6.86 16.89
N LYS A 612 15.40 7.33 17.84
CA LYS A 612 15.64 7.19 19.29
C LYS A 612 14.44 6.67 20.06
N ALA A 613 13.23 6.96 19.62
CA ALA A 613 12.02 6.36 20.17
C ALA A 613 11.15 5.79 19.04
N ILE A 614 10.48 4.68 19.33
CA ILE A 614 9.57 4.01 18.40
C ILE A 614 8.27 3.70 19.13
N TRP A 615 7.13 4.03 18.53
CA TRP A 615 5.83 3.55 18.96
C TRP A 615 5.13 2.78 17.83
N LEU A 616 4.94 1.47 18.05
CA LEU A 616 4.23 0.57 17.15
C LEU A 616 2.83 0.25 17.65
N THR A 617 1.88 0.10 16.73
CA THR A 617 0.52 -0.31 17.09
C THR A 617 0.02 -1.46 16.22
N ASN A 618 -0.37 -2.58 16.83
CA ASN A 618 -0.86 -3.77 16.13
C ASN A 618 0.06 -4.19 14.98
N SER A 619 1.37 -4.17 15.22
CA SER A 619 2.38 -4.40 14.22
C SER A 619 3.53 -5.24 14.76
N ASN A 620 3.77 -6.37 14.09
CA ASN A 620 4.94 -7.22 14.31
C ASN A 620 6.08 -6.89 13.31
N SER A 621 5.98 -5.77 12.59
CA SER A 621 6.78 -5.54 11.37
C SER A 621 8.23 -5.11 11.61
N GLN A 622 8.57 -4.55 12.78
CA GLN A 622 9.93 -4.09 13.10
C GLN A 622 10.88 -5.22 13.45
N ILE A 623 10.35 -6.30 14.02
CA ILE A 623 11.16 -7.39 14.54
C ILE A 623 10.87 -8.67 13.77
N ALA A 624 9.65 -9.21 13.85
CA ALA A 624 9.39 -10.53 13.29
C ALA A 624 9.26 -10.54 11.76
N ASN A 625 8.75 -9.47 11.15
CA ASN A 625 8.60 -9.40 9.68
C ASN A 625 9.73 -8.61 9.01
N THR A 626 10.75 -8.15 9.77
CA THR A 626 11.82 -7.38 9.16
C THR A 626 12.70 -8.27 8.31
N LYS A 627 13.06 -7.77 7.12
CA LYS A 627 14.19 -8.33 6.39
C LYS A 627 15.46 -7.93 7.14
N TYR A 628 16.52 -8.73 6.99
CA TYR A 628 17.79 -8.48 7.69
C TYR A 628 17.66 -8.48 9.23
N HIS A 629 16.81 -9.38 9.75
CA HIS A 629 16.43 -9.45 11.16
C HIS A 629 17.60 -9.43 12.15
N TYR A 630 18.66 -10.19 11.86
CA TYR A 630 19.82 -10.26 12.73
C TYR A 630 20.43 -8.87 12.97
N ASP A 631 20.75 -8.14 11.91
CA ASP A 631 21.33 -6.80 12.00
C ASP A 631 20.37 -5.79 12.61
N VAL A 632 19.06 -5.90 12.36
CA VAL A 632 18.10 -5.05 13.03
C VAL A 632 18.15 -5.27 14.54
N VAL A 633 18.16 -6.51 15.02
CA VAL A 633 18.15 -6.82 16.45
C VAL A 633 19.48 -6.48 17.13
N PHE A 634 20.62 -6.80 16.50
CA PHE A 634 21.92 -6.72 17.16
C PHE A 634 22.69 -5.43 16.88
N ASN A 635 22.41 -4.74 15.76
CA ASN A 635 23.18 -3.55 15.35
C ASN A 635 22.31 -2.28 15.31
N THR A 636 21.06 -2.40 14.87
CA THR A 636 20.17 -1.24 14.72
C THR A 636 19.45 -0.92 16.03
N LEU A 637 18.67 -1.88 16.55
CA LEU A 637 17.80 -1.77 17.73
C LEU A 637 18.51 -1.36 19.03
N PRO A 638 19.81 -1.67 19.25
CA PRO A 638 20.52 -1.17 20.43
C PRO A 638 20.77 0.34 20.42
N ARG A 639 20.58 1.03 19.28
CA ARG A 639 20.80 2.49 19.17
C ARG A 639 19.61 3.31 19.70
N GLN A 640 18.46 2.68 19.95
CA GLN A 640 17.20 3.31 20.34
C GLN A 640 16.97 3.19 21.84
N GLU A 641 16.28 4.16 22.42
CA GLU A 641 16.16 4.31 23.87
C GLU A 641 14.76 3.96 24.38
N CYS A 642 13.76 3.98 23.50
CA CYS A 642 12.39 3.63 23.83
C CYS A 642 11.70 2.91 22.67
N LEU A 643 11.12 1.74 22.93
CA LEU A 643 10.23 1.00 22.04
C LEU A 643 8.93 0.65 22.76
N ALA A 644 7.84 1.33 22.41
CA ALA A 644 6.51 1.05 22.93
C ALA A 644 5.64 0.34 21.90
N ILE A 645 4.83 -0.62 22.35
CA ILE A 645 3.98 -1.42 21.48
C ILE A 645 2.59 -1.58 22.06
N ASN A 646 1.57 -1.32 21.25
CA ASN A 646 0.20 -1.75 21.53
C ASN A 646 -0.04 -3.12 20.91
N GLU A 647 -0.31 -4.12 21.75
CA GLU A 647 -0.60 -5.47 21.30
C GLU A 647 -1.70 -6.15 22.09
N TRP A 648 -2.50 -6.94 21.37
CA TRP A 648 -3.57 -7.74 21.94
C TRP A 648 -3.09 -9.20 22.10
N TRP A 649 -2.06 -9.61 21.37
CA TRP A 649 -1.43 -10.93 21.46
C TRP A 649 0.10 -10.76 21.51
N TRP A 650 0.75 -11.43 22.45
CA TRP A 650 2.18 -11.30 22.71
C TRP A 650 2.99 -11.82 21.52
N SER A 651 3.49 -10.88 20.70
CA SER A 651 4.17 -11.13 19.44
C SER A 651 5.69 -11.07 19.62
N GLY A 652 6.44 -11.41 18.57
CA GLY A 652 7.91 -11.33 18.61
C GLY A 652 8.42 -9.92 18.90
N SER A 653 7.73 -8.88 18.44
CA SER A 653 8.08 -7.50 18.80
C SER A 653 7.90 -7.19 20.29
N CYS A 654 6.98 -7.85 21.00
CA CYS A 654 6.80 -7.64 22.44
C CYS A 654 8.05 -8.03 23.24
N GLU A 655 8.78 -9.07 22.82
CA GLU A 655 10.01 -9.54 23.49
C GLU A 655 11.12 -8.48 23.51
N TYR A 656 11.09 -7.56 22.55
CA TYR A 656 12.08 -6.51 22.40
C TYR A 656 11.56 -5.14 22.83
N ALA A 657 10.33 -5.03 23.31
CA ALA A 657 9.75 -3.76 23.72
C ALA A 657 10.25 -3.29 25.09
N ASP A 658 10.22 -1.98 25.30
CA ASP A 658 10.36 -1.36 26.62
C ASP A 658 9.01 -1.22 27.32
N ILE A 659 7.94 -0.98 26.55
CA ILE A 659 6.56 -0.89 27.04
C ILE A 659 5.65 -1.71 26.14
N VAL A 660 4.86 -2.59 26.73
CA VAL A 660 3.79 -3.34 26.05
C VAL A 660 2.44 -2.97 26.65
N TYR A 661 1.59 -2.32 25.87
CA TYR A 661 0.20 -2.04 26.23
C TYR A 661 -0.70 -3.19 25.77
N GLY A 662 -1.30 -3.89 26.72
CA GLY A 662 -2.36 -4.87 26.43
C GLY A 662 -3.63 -4.18 25.95
N VAL A 663 -3.99 -4.38 24.69
CA VAL A 663 -5.17 -3.72 24.09
C VAL A 663 -6.30 -4.70 23.79
N ASP A 664 -7.49 -4.13 23.57
CA ASP A 664 -8.69 -4.87 23.20
C ASP A 664 -8.45 -5.72 21.94
N SER A 665 -8.90 -6.99 21.97
CA SER A 665 -9.03 -7.78 20.75
C SER A 665 -10.23 -7.27 19.92
N TRP A 666 -10.35 -7.68 18.66
CA TRP A 666 -11.51 -7.35 17.82
C TRP A 666 -12.87 -7.71 18.45
N MET A 667 -12.93 -8.78 19.24
CA MET A 667 -14.15 -9.22 19.94
C MET A 667 -14.45 -8.43 21.23
N GLY A 668 -13.50 -7.61 21.67
CA GLY A 668 -13.57 -6.83 22.92
C GLY A 668 -13.68 -5.33 22.71
N LEU A 669 -13.69 -4.83 21.46
CA LEU A 669 -13.69 -3.41 21.14
C LEU A 669 -14.88 -2.67 21.78
N LYS A 670 -14.60 -1.50 22.35
CA LYS A 670 -15.58 -0.63 23.03
C LYS A 670 -15.85 0.68 22.31
N TYR A 671 -14.99 1.05 21.38
CA TYR A 671 -15.22 2.11 20.41
C TYR A 671 -15.50 1.49 19.04
N PRO A 672 -16.31 2.16 18.20
CA PRO A 672 -16.47 1.78 16.82
C PRO A 672 -15.19 2.16 16.06
N ASP A 673 -14.96 1.46 14.96
CA ASP A 673 -13.92 1.81 13.99
C ASP A 673 -14.40 1.40 12.59
N MET A 674 -13.66 1.73 11.54
CA MET A 674 -14.00 1.41 10.16
C MET A 674 -12.77 0.95 9.37
N THR A 675 -13.01 0.10 8.38
CA THR A 675 -12.00 -0.40 7.44
C THR A 675 -12.63 -0.65 6.07
N ALA A 676 -11.77 -1.02 5.12
CA ALA A 676 -12.11 -1.38 3.76
C ALA A 676 -11.09 -2.39 3.24
N SER A 677 -11.38 -3.02 2.10
CA SER A 677 -10.45 -3.93 1.43
C SER A 677 -10.05 -3.46 0.04
N ASN A 678 -8.92 -3.99 -0.44
CA ASN A 678 -8.52 -3.91 -1.86
C ASN A 678 -9.16 -5.02 -2.71
N THR A 679 -9.52 -6.16 -2.12
CA THR A 679 -10.03 -7.33 -2.87
C THR A 679 -11.55 -7.41 -2.96
N ASN A 680 -12.26 -6.59 -2.17
CA ASN A 680 -13.72 -6.56 -2.12
C ASN A 680 -14.27 -5.12 -2.03
N PRO A 681 -15.56 -4.92 -2.34
CA PRO A 681 -16.16 -3.60 -2.58
C PRO A 681 -16.77 -2.98 -1.31
N PHE A 682 -16.54 -3.58 -0.13
CA PHE A 682 -17.24 -3.21 1.09
C PHE A 682 -16.49 -2.17 1.91
N VAL A 683 -17.24 -1.19 2.44
CA VAL A 683 -16.87 -0.49 3.66
C VAL A 683 -17.42 -1.27 4.85
N GLN A 684 -16.59 -1.48 5.86
CA GLN A 684 -16.90 -2.35 6.98
C GLN A 684 -16.63 -1.65 8.30
N VAL A 685 -17.60 -1.73 9.21
CA VAL A 685 -17.53 -1.11 10.53
C VAL A 685 -17.24 -2.20 11.56
N PHE A 686 -16.40 -1.86 12.53
CA PHE A 686 -16.24 -2.63 13.77
C PHE A 686 -17.33 -2.14 14.73
N PRO A 687 -18.44 -2.88 14.92
CA PRO A 687 -19.47 -2.44 15.86
C PRO A 687 -18.95 -2.51 17.29
N ARG A 688 -19.46 -1.64 18.17
CA ARG A 688 -19.19 -1.75 19.61
C ARG A 688 -19.65 -3.12 20.11
N THR A 689 -18.75 -3.84 20.79
CA THR A 689 -19.04 -5.21 21.25
C THR A 689 -19.67 -5.19 22.64
N PRO A 690 -20.76 -5.96 22.88
CA PRO A 690 -21.39 -6.07 24.20
C PRO A 690 -20.72 -7.11 25.10
N LEU A 691 -19.62 -7.74 24.65
CA LEU A 691 -18.82 -8.64 25.46
C LEU A 691 -18.05 -7.83 26.51
N ARG A 692 -18.12 -8.20 27.80
CA ARG A 692 -17.27 -7.58 28.82
C ARG A 692 -15.79 -7.80 28.45
N ARG A 693 -14.91 -6.84 28.73
CA ARG A 693 -13.47 -7.07 28.58
C ARG A 693 -13.04 -8.24 29.49
N ASN A 694 -12.51 -9.30 28.89
CA ASN A 694 -12.10 -10.52 29.60
C ASN A 694 -10.88 -10.29 30.51
N PHE A 695 -10.10 -9.26 30.21
CA PHE A 695 -8.89 -8.84 30.92
C PHE A 695 -8.96 -7.33 31.11
N PRO A 696 -8.16 -6.72 32.01
CA PRO A 696 -8.13 -5.27 32.17
C PRO A 696 -7.35 -4.62 31.02
N THR A 697 -7.82 -4.79 29.78
CA THR A 697 -7.28 -4.13 28.59
C THR A 697 -7.96 -2.79 28.36
N VAL A 698 -7.36 -2.00 27.49
CA VAL A 698 -7.87 -0.70 27.04
C VAL A 698 -7.94 -0.67 25.51
N SER A 699 -8.58 0.34 24.93
CA SER A 699 -8.49 0.57 23.48
C SER A 699 -7.09 1.06 23.11
N ASP A 700 -6.64 0.82 21.88
CA ASP A 700 -5.44 1.50 21.34
C ASP A 700 -5.56 3.03 21.51
N LEU A 701 -6.76 3.60 21.28
CA LEU A 701 -7.01 5.04 21.44
C LEU A 701 -6.83 5.54 22.88
N ASP A 702 -7.15 4.71 23.88
CA ASP A 702 -6.98 5.07 25.29
C ASP A 702 -5.49 5.19 25.64
N THR A 703 -4.62 4.42 24.97
CA THR A 703 -3.17 4.52 25.19
C THR A 703 -2.60 5.85 24.69
N TYR A 704 -3.03 6.33 23.52
CA TYR A 704 -2.59 7.62 23.00
C TYR A 704 -3.11 8.77 23.86
N ALA A 705 -4.39 8.75 24.23
CA ALA A 705 -5.01 9.75 25.09
C ALA A 705 -4.35 9.76 26.48
N GLY A 706 -4.04 8.59 27.04
CA GLY A 706 -3.35 8.44 28.32
C GLY A 706 -1.95 9.09 28.33
N VAL A 707 -1.13 8.78 27.31
CA VAL A 707 0.21 9.40 27.16
C VAL A 707 0.09 10.89 26.87
N ALA A 708 -0.88 11.32 26.06
CA ALA A 708 -1.13 12.73 25.79
C ALA A 708 -1.50 13.51 27.06
N ALA A 709 -2.37 12.98 27.92
CA ALA A 709 -2.69 13.60 29.21
C ALA A 709 -1.47 13.66 30.15
N ALA A 710 -0.60 12.64 30.11
CA ALA A 710 0.66 12.69 30.86
C ALA A 710 1.60 13.78 30.31
N LEU A 711 1.69 13.97 28.99
CA LEU A 711 2.42 15.08 28.37
C LEU A 711 1.81 16.45 28.71
N ALA A 712 0.47 16.56 28.77
CA ALA A 712 -0.21 17.78 29.23
C ALA A 712 0.26 18.17 30.64
N ARG A 713 0.33 17.20 31.57
CA ARG A 713 0.82 17.42 32.94
C ARG A 713 2.29 17.81 33.00
N LEU A 714 3.13 17.22 32.14
CA LEU A 714 4.57 17.52 32.11
C LEU A 714 4.87 18.90 31.52
N THR A 715 4.11 19.31 30.51
CA THR A 715 4.38 20.56 29.76
C THR A 715 3.54 21.75 30.23
N GLY A 716 2.44 21.50 30.95
CA GLY A 716 1.43 22.51 31.30
C GLY A 716 0.48 22.88 30.15
N ASP A 717 0.55 22.20 29.01
CA ASP A 717 -0.24 22.49 27.82
C ASP A 717 -1.49 21.59 27.73
N GLY A 718 -2.67 22.15 27.97
CA GLY A 718 -3.94 21.41 27.91
C GLY A 718 -4.27 20.83 26.53
N ARG A 719 -3.69 21.37 25.45
CA ARG A 719 -3.98 20.97 24.07
C ARG A 719 -3.66 19.51 23.79
N PHE A 720 -2.70 18.93 24.50
CA PHE A 720 -2.40 17.50 24.37
C PHE A 720 -3.62 16.63 24.72
N ASP A 721 -4.36 16.93 25.80
CA ASP A 721 -5.53 16.13 26.18
C ASP A 721 -6.77 16.51 25.33
N ASP A 722 -6.95 17.79 25.02
CA ASP A 722 -8.01 18.28 24.11
C ASP A 722 -7.98 17.61 22.74
N TYR A 723 -6.77 17.30 22.25
CA TYR A 723 -6.58 16.60 20.97
C TYR A 723 -7.17 15.19 20.96
N TRP A 724 -7.53 14.63 22.12
CA TRP A 724 -8.18 13.33 22.28
C TRP A 724 -9.57 13.42 22.91
N LYS A 725 -10.17 14.62 22.93
CA LYS A 725 -11.47 14.91 23.53
C LYS A 725 -12.54 13.84 23.24
N PHE A 726 -12.76 13.48 21.98
CA PHE A 726 -13.84 12.54 21.66
C PHE A 726 -13.53 11.09 22.05
N VAL A 727 -12.28 10.76 22.37
CA VAL A 727 -11.96 9.50 23.07
C VAL A 727 -12.42 9.59 24.53
N ARG A 728 -12.09 10.69 25.22
CA ARG A 728 -12.50 10.93 26.63
C ARG A 728 -14.01 10.94 26.81
N ASP A 729 -14.72 11.54 25.85
CA ASP A 729 -16.18 11.64 25.86
C ASP A 729 -16.87 10.34 25.40
N ASN A 730 -16.12 9.28 25.04
CA ASN A 730 -16.65 8.04 24.45
C ASN A 730 -17.47 8.30 23.15
N ARG A 731 -17.01 9.26 22.35
CA ARG A 731 -17.64 9.76 21.11
C ARG A 731 -16.75 9.62 19.88
N VAL A 732 -16.00 8.51 19.78
CA VAL A 732 -15.11 8.22 18.63
C VAL A 732 -15.86 8.20 17.29
N ASP A 733 -17.19 7.99 17.30
CA ASP A 733 -18.07 8.15 16.14
C ASP A 733 -17.95 9.53 15.47
N VAL A 734 -17.65 10.60 16.21
CA VAL A 734 -17.42 11.94 15.66
C VAL A 734 -16.23 11.95 14.71
N TYR A 735 -15.11 11.31 15.09
CA TYR A 735 -13.95 11.20 14.21
C TYR A 735 -14.26 10.37 12.96
N LEU A 736 -15.02 9.28 13.12
CA LEU A 736 -15.42 8.44 11.99
C LEU A 736 -16.32 9.20 11.01
N GLN A 737 -17.30 9.97 11.49
CA GLN A 737 -18.17 10.75 10.62
C GLN A 737 -17.38 11.82 9.85
N ARG A 738 -16.42 12.51 10.51
CA ARG A 738 -15.53 13.47 9.83
C ARG A 738 -14.72 12.83 8.71
N ILE A 739 -14.24 11.60 8.91
CA ILE A 739 -13.53 10.81 7.89
C ILE A 739 -14.49 10.45 6.75
N ILE A 740 -15.71 9.99 7.05
CA ILE A 740 -16.74 9.68 6.04
C ILE A 740 -17.05 10.92 5.19
N ASP A 741 -17.31 12.06 5.81
CA ASP A 741 -17.62 13.33 5.13
C ASP A 741 -16.45 13.86 4.29
N GLY A 742 -15.22 13.47 4.63
CA GLY A 742 -14.01 13.79 3.87
C GLY A 742 -13.65 12.75 2.80
N SER A 743 -14.37 11.64 2.72
CA SER A 743 -14.08 10.52 1.84
C SER A 743 -14.98 10.52 0.61
N ALA A 744 -14.44 10.71 -0.59
CA ALA A 744 -15.25 10.73 -1.81
C ALA A 744 -16.10 9.45 -2.00
N PRO A 745 -15.57 8.22 -1.79
CA PRO A 745 -16.35 6.99 -1.95
C PRO A 745 -17.38 6.73 -0.84
N LEU A 746 -17.37 7.51 0.24
CA LEU A 746 -18.28 7.34 1.38
C LEU A 746 -19.23 8.53 1.59
N ARG A 747 -19.12 9.57 0.76
CA ARG A 747 -19.93 10.77 0.86
C ARG A 747 -21.41 10.41 0.95
N GLY A 748 -22.09 10.93 1.98
CA GLY A 748 -23.52 10.73 2.24
C GLY A 748 -23.84 9.60 3.21
N TYR A 749 -22.89 8.75 3.59
CA TYR A 749 -23.11 7.76 4.65
C TYR A 749 -23.13 8.41 6.05
N ASN A 750 -23.88 7.79 6.95
CA ASN A 750 -23.90 8.11 8.37
C ASN A 750 -23.27 6.95 9.18
N ILE A 751 -22.34 7.25 10.08
CA ILE A 751 -21.64 6.22 10.85
C ILE A 751 -22.57 5.41 11.76
N ALA A 752 -23.61 6.01 12.34
CA ALA A 752 -24.55 5.30 13.20
C ALA A 752 -25.34 4.25 12.40
N ASP A 753 -25.76 4.58 11.18
CA ASP A 753 -26.43 3.64 10.28
C ASP A 753 -25.50 2.51 9.84
N LEU A 754 -24.25 2.85 9.51
CA LEU A 754 -23.25 1.83 9.14
C LEU A 754 -22.91 0.90 10.31
N GLU A 755 -22.82 1.43 11.53
CA GLU A 755 -22.59 0.64 12.75
C GLU A 755 -23.78 -0.28 13.06
N ALA A 756 -25.02 0.22 12.95
CA ALA A 756 -26.22 -0.58 13.14
C ALA A 756 -26.31 -1.74 12.14
N ARG A 757 -26.06 -1.47 10.85
CA ARG A 757 -25.99 -2.51 9.81
C ARG A 757 -24.90 -3.54 10.11
N ALA A 758 -23.71 -3.09 10.54
CA ALA A 758 -22.62 -3.99 10.89
C ALA A 758 -22.95 -4.84 12.13
N ALA A 759 -23.68 -4.31 13.10
CA ALA A 759 -24.19 -5.08 14.25
C ALA A 759 -25.15 -6.20 13.80
N ASP A 760 -25.99 -5.93 12.80
CA ASP A 760 -26.85 -6.94 12.14
C ASP A 760 -26.09 -7.91 11.22
N GLY A 761 -24.79 -7.67 11.01
CA GLY A 761 -23.91 -8.50 10.19
C GLY A 761 -23.93 -8.16 8.71
N VAL A 762 -24.40 -6.97 8.34
CA VAL A 762 -24.50 -6.48 6.97
C VAL A 762 -23.51 -5.32 6.76
N PRO A 763 -22.56 -5.43 5.81
CA PRO A 763 -21.70 -4.31 5.43
C PRO A 763 -22.40 -3.35 4.45
N ALA A 764 -21.73 -2.29 4.02
CA ALA A 764 -22.20 -1.41 2.95
C ALA A 764 -21.27 -1.45 1.74
N LEU A 765 -21.81 -1.17 0.55
CA LEU A 765 -20.99 -1.02 -0.66
C LEU A 765 -20.40 0.39 -0.71
N MET A 766 -19.17 0.52 -1.20
CA MET A 766 -18.60 1.83 -1.48
C MET A 766 -19.29 2.51 -2.66
N ASN A 767 -19.49 3.83 -2.59
CA ASN A 767 -20.07 4.63 -3.66
C ASN A 767 -19.01 4.86 -4.75
N THR A 768 -18.77 3.85 -5.58
CA THR A 768 -17.76 3.88 -6.64
C THR A 768 -18.42 3.90 -8.01
N ARG A 769 -17.65 4.31 -9.03
CA ARG A 769 -18.16 4.51 -10.39
C ARG A 769 -18.71 3.22 -11.01
N THR A 770 -18.00 2.12 -10.79
CA THR A 770 -18.29 0.78 -11.31
C THR A 770 -18.39 -0.24 -10.19
N TYR A 771 -19.17 -1.30 -10.42
CA TYR A 771 -19.26 -2.48 -9.55
C TYR A 771 -19.27 -3.72 -10.46
N PRO A 772 -18.17 -4.49 -10.56
CA PRO A 772 -16.89 -4.33 -9.83
C PRO A 772 -16.19 -3.01 -10.16
N ARG A 773 -15.40 -2.48 -9.22
CA ARG A 773 -14.44 -1.41 -9.46
C ARG A 773 -13.48 -1.86 -10.55
N THR A 774 -13.47 -1.08 -11.61
CA THR A 774 -12.58 -1.28 -12.77
C THR A 774 -11.55 -0.17 -12.79
N PHE A 775 -10.28 -0.52 -12.63
CA PHE A 775 -9.18 0.44 -12.74
C PHE A 775 -9.07 0.99 -14.16
N SER A 776 -8.76 2.28 -14.30
CA SER A 776 -8.66 2.99 -15.59
C SER A 776 -9.94 3.02 -16.43
N TRP A 777 -11.11 2.85 -15.80
CA TRP A 777 -12.40 2.93 -16.50
C TRP A 777 -12.57 4.30 -17.17
N GLU A 778 -12.37 5.38 -16.43
CA GLU A 778 -12.58 6.74 -16.94
C GLU A 778 -11.54 7.12 -18.00
N GLN A 779 -10.32 6.61 -17.91
CA GLN A 779 -9.29 6.85 -18.92
C GLN A 779 -9.66 6.24 -20.27
N VAL A 780 -10.17 5.00 -20.27
CA VAL A 780 -10.54 4.28 -21.51
C VAL A 780 -11.92 4.68 -22.03
N HIS A 781 -12.91 4.84 -21.15
CA HIS A 781 -14.31 5.04 -21.54
C HIS A 781 -14.75 6.51 -21.56
N GLU A 782 -14.04 7.40 -20.87
CA GLU A 782 -14.37 8.84 -20.80
C GLU A 782 -13.23 9.70 -21.36
N SER A 783 -12.22 9.08 -21.99
CA SER A 783 -11.07 9.74 -22.61
C SER A 783 -10.32 10.70 -21.68
N LYS A 784 -10.22 10.35 -20.38
CA LYS A 784 -9.41 11.12 -19.41
C LYS A 784 -7.94 10.71 -19.51
N PRO A 785 -6.99 11.62 -19.28
CA PRO A 785 -5.57 11.26 -19.24
C PRO A 785 -5.27 10.39 -18.02
N TRP A 786 -4.30 9.48 -18.17
CA TRP A 786 -3.62 8.84 -17.03
C TRP A 786 -2.81 9.87 -16.25
N TYR A 787 -2.41 9.55 -15.02
CA TYR A 787 -1.68 10.46 -14.13
C TYR A 787 -0.19 10.63 -14.49
N THR A 788 0.22 10.17 -15.68
CA THR A 788 1.58 10.23 -16.18
C THR A 788 1.88 11.54 -16.90
N LYS A 789 3.16 11.76 -17.26
CA LYS A 789 3.62 12.96 -17.97
C LYS A 789 3.01 13.04 -19.38
N THR A 790 2.88 11.90 -20.05
CA THR A 790 2.29 11.77 -21.39
C THR A 790 0.75 11.65 -21.40
N GLY A 791 0.13 11.49 -20.23
CA GLY A 791 -1.31 11.29 -20.10
C GLY A 791 -1.75 9.88 -20.54
N ARG A 792 -0.79 8.98 -20.76
CA ARG A 792 -0.95 7.64 -21.35
C ARG A 792 -0.26 6.59 -20.48
N LEU A 793 -0.40 5.32 -20.84
CA LEU A 793 0.44 4.25 -20.30
C LEU A 793 1.87 4.42 -20.82
N GLU A 794 2.83 4.62 -19.91
CA GLU A 794 4.24 4.87 -20.21
C GLU A 794 5.08 3.58 -20.14
N PHE A 795 5.73 3.25 -21.25
CA PHE A 795 6.66 2.13 -21.34
C PHE A 795 8.11 2.59 -21.53
N TYR A 796 8.31 3.87 -21.86
CA TYR A 796 9.62 4.50 -22.01
C TYR A 796 9.91 5.52 -20.91
N ARG A 797 11.04 5.37 -20.21
CA ARG A 797 11.54 6.31 -19.19
C ARG A 797 12.70 7.11 -19.75
N GLY A 798 12.46 8.39 -20.02
CA GLY A 798 13.46 9.31 -20.57
C GLY A 798 14.37 9.96 -19.53
N GLU A 799 14.13 9.71 -18.24
CA GLU A 799 14.97 10.24 -17.18
C GLU A 799 16.39 9.64 -17.22
N ARG A 800 17.37 10.47 -16.89
CA ARG A 800 18.79 10.13 -16.98
C ARG A 800 19.14 8.87 -16.21
N GLU A 801 18.58 8.70 -15.02
CA GLU A 801 18.83 7.53 -14.15
C GLU A 801 18.39 6.22 -14.82
N PHE A 802 17.27 6.22 -15.55
CA PHE A 802 16.80 5.05 -16.28
C PHE A 802 17.65 4.78 -17.53
N ILE A 803 18.09 5.82 -18.23
CA ILE A 803 19.01 5.68 -19.37
C ILE A 803 20.36 5.12 -18.89
N GLU A 804 20.93 5.68 -17.81
CA GLU A 804 22.18 5.22 -17.21
C GLU A 804 22.07 3.79 -16.70
N ALA A 805 20.92 3.37 -16.16
CA ALA A 805 20.68 1.99 -15.76
C ALA A 805 20.44 1.05 -16.95
N GLY A 806 20.09 1.57 -18.13
CA GLY A 806 19.65 0.76 -19.29
C GLY A 806 18.21 0.26 -19.20
N GLU A 807 17.38 0.90 -18.37
CA GLU A 807 15.98 0.55 -18.09
C GLU A 807 14.99 1.60 -18.61
N ASN A 808 15.46 2.47 -19.51
CA ASN A 808 14.65 3.41 -20.27
C ASN A 808 13.58 2.69 -21.11
N MET A 809 13.82 1.46 -21.55
CA MET A 809 12.81 0.58 -22.14
C MET A 809 12.38 -0.53 -21.17
N VAL A 810 11.28 -1.22 -21.49
CA VAL A 810 10.90 -2.44 -20.77
C VAL A 810 11.82 -3.58 -21.19
N VAL A 811 12.70 -4.00 -20.28
CA VAL A 811 13.72 -5.04 -20.51
C VAL A 811 13.65 -6.13 -19.43
N TYR A 812 14.35 -7.24 -19.65
CA TYR A 812 14.62 -8.21 -18.61
C TYR A 812 16.04 -8.01 -18.06
N ARG A 813 16.12 -7.73 -16.76
CA ARG A 813 17.35 -7.81 -15.97
C ARG A 813 17.26 -9.01 -15.04
N GLU A 814 18.32 -9.80 -14.99
CA GLU A 814 18.38 -10.96 -14.12
C GLU A 814 18.22 -10.55 -12.63
N PRO A 815 17.55 -11.37 -11.80
CA PRO A 815 17.47 -11.13 -10.36
C PRO A 815 18.84 -11.08 -9.70
N VAL A 816 18.94 -10.37 -8.57
CA VAL A 816 20.16 -10.33 -7.74
C VAL A 816 20.56 -11.75 -7.37
N ASP A 817 21.86 -12.03 -7.41
CA ASP A 817 22.49 -13.35 -7.17
C ASP A 817 22.15 -14.44 -8.22
N SER A 818 21.54 -14.09 -9.36
CA SER A 818 21.30 -15.06 -10.45
C SER A 818 22.57 -15.39 -11.22
N THR A 819 23.55 -14.47 -11.23
CA THR A 819 24.90 -14.65 -11.75
C THR A 819 25.91 -14.07 -10.76
N PHE A 820 27.20 -14.37 -10.95
CA PHE A 820 28.28 -13.84 -10.09
C PHE A 820 28.73 -12.43 -10.48
N TYR A 821 28.02 -11.77 -11.41
CA TYR A 821 28.33 -10.42 -11.89
C TYR A 821 27.45 -9.39 -11.18
N ASP A 822 28.06 -8.33 -10.66
CA ASP A 822 27.38 -7.17 -10.05
C ASP A 822 27.74 -5.91 -10.88
N PRO A 823 26.77 -5.09 -11.33
CA PRO A 823 25.32 -5.26 -11.25
C PRO A 823 24.80 -6.34 -12.20
N ASN A 824 23.62 -6.87 -11.87
CA ASN A 824 22.97 -7.93 -12.66
C ASN A 824 22.82 -7.54 -14.13
N VAL A 825 22.95 -8.52 -15.01
CA VAL A 825 23.01 -8.31 -16.47
C VAL A 825 21.61 -8.03 -17.05
N ILE A 826 21.51 -7.01 -17.91
CA ILE A 826 20.37 -6.87 -18.83
C ILE A 826 20.58 -7.88 -19.96
N VAL A 827 19.63 -8.80 -20.13
CA VAL A 827 19.69 -9.74 -21.24
C VAL A 827 19.25 -9.02 -22.50
N ALA A 828 20.21 -8.68 -23.36
CA ALA A 828 20.01 -7.97 -24.62
C ALA A 828 21.10 -8.31 -25.64
N ARG A 829 20.72 -8.43 -26.92
CA ARG A 829 21.65 -8.24 -28.03
C ARG A 829 22.02 -6.74 -28.16
N PRO A 830 23.10 -6.38 -28.88
CA PRO A 830 23.41 -4.97 -29.13
C PRO A 830 22.20 -4.21 -29.67
N HIS A 831 21.75 -3.20 -28.93
CA HIS A 831 20.51 -2.49 -29.22
C HIS A 831 20.74 -0.97 -29.16
N PRO A 832 20.28 -0.17 -30.15
CA PRO A 832 20.59 1.25 -30.22
C PRO A 832 20.06 2.07 -29.04
N ALA A 833 19.02 1.58 -28.36
CA ALA A 833 18.43 2.24 -27.20
C ALA A 833 18.81 1.66 -25.83
N LEU A 834 19.81 0.77 -25.76
CA LEU A 834 20.34 0.25 -24.51
C LEU A 834 21.82 0.63 -24.38
N ARG A 835 22.09 1.67 -23.59
CA ARG A 835 23.44 2.22 -23.35
C ARG A 835 23.69 2.39 -21.83
N PRO A 836 23.56 1.32 -21.02
CA PRO A 836 23.80 1.41 -19.59
C PRO A 836 25.24 1.84 -19.32
N VAL A 837 25.45 2.62 -18.25
CA VAL A 837 26.79 2.90 -17.74
C VAL A 837 27.37 1.57 -17.26
N ALA A 838 28.53 1.20 -17.79
CA ALA A 838 29.26 0.02 -17.32
C ALA A 838 29.86 0.30 -15.93
N PRO A 839 29.95 -0.72 -15.05
CA PRO A 839 30.73 -0.59 -13.81
C PRO A 839 32.18 -0.21 -14.13
N GLU A 840 32.77 0.64 -13.29
CA GLU A 840 34.20 1.01 -13.38
C GLU A 840 35.14 -0.16 -13.01
#